data_AF-A0AAR2LMG6-F1
#
_entry.id   AF-A0AAR2LMG6-F1
#
_cell.length_a   1.000
_cell.length_b   1.000
_cell.length_c   1.000
_cell.angle_alpha   90.00
_cell.angle_beta   90.00
_cell.angle_gamma   90.00
#
_symmetry.space_group_name_H-M   'P 1'
#
loop_
_entity.id
_entity.type
_entity.pdbx_description
1 polymer ?
#
loop_
_entity_poly.entity_id
_entity_poly.type
_entity_poly.pdbx_seq_one_letter_code
_entity_poly.pdbx_strand_id
1 'polypeptide(L)'
;EDFFLSTERPKPAVSIQPDDQVFSGETVTLRCDIQGGGVSNWQYSWFKAGSSTAVSNEQQYSISPVTASDRGTYTCIGAVSGTSRNSHTSDAATLTVSDLPKPTLTVEPERPVFSGESVALKCEIKDYDGWTYQWYKHDKQSELTAVSQSDYHTVDGDTLTIRGDTVINGDQYLCRGERRDRPTSSEYSSSVTLTVEALPTAELTVEPKWSPVFIGESVTLKCEIKGYAGWTYQWYKHDKQSELTAVSQSEHHTVNGDTLTIRADTVINGEQYWCRGERHDRPTSSEYSSSVTLTVNERPKPAVSIQPDHQVFRGETVTLRCEIKGGGVSNWQYSWFKDGSSTPVSYKQQYSISSVTASDGGTYTCRGAVRGTSRYSHYSEAVTLTVSGKPKPTVRADPRSSVYTGDTVTLTCEVKSTGWEFLWYKDSQPLQPQSPVDKGTKTLSVTVSHAGTAEFRCAARRGAYTTQTSAPAVITVTARPKATVTIHPADPVFIGETVTLTCDIGSGHHWQYYWFKNSKPLSEAQQRNEYTISNVAASHRGVYTCKGRQSTQPRYSETSDAVTLTVSEKPKPELTSSHKGAALIGNPVVLYCELDQSAGWRFYWSKHTQSPENETKPETHSYTISSVSVSDGGQYWCRAGRGTPVYYTHYSDALWINVTGTTRSDSLTVSPSRAQHFSADSLSLSCEGQSDSTGWRVRRYTHSEKVSDCSSGLGSVTGSTCNISSLSTSHTGVYGCESESGESSNPVNITVTNGAVILDSPVHPVTEGDPLTLRCLYRDPKPSNLTAEFYKNGSLLQTQTTGEMTIRTVSKSDEGLYHCKHPEKGESPQSWISVRGSDSKTVILAVSVVLSLVLILFIILGLFWCYKKKKGDQQNTNQTPDQSQSPGSTQLQTDSGPEPGDVTYAQIDLKEKKKPKKTQNKLRGGKSREEADTVYSELKN
;
A
#
# COMPACT_ATOMS: atom_id res chain seq x y z
N GLU A 1 -29.08 -170.90 -58.40
CA GLU A 1 -30.36 -171.25 -59.02
C GLU A 1 -31.38 -171.50 -57.90
N ASP A 2 -32.35 -170.63 -57.64
CA ASP A 2 -32.56 -169.28 -58.17
C ASP A 2 -33.09 -168.31 -57.11
N PHE A 3 -33.14 -167.01 -57.45
CA PHE A 3 -33.29 -165.91 -56.50
C PHE A 3 -34.58 -165.94 -55.67
N PHE A 4 -34.44 -165.91 -54.34
CA PHE A 4 -35.49 -165.45 -53.43
C PHE A 4 -35.73 -163.94 -53.64
N LEU A 5 -36.67 -163.59 -54.53
CA LEU A 5 -37.19 -162.24 -54.62
C LEU A 5 -38.08 -161.95 -53.40
N SER A 6 -37.66 -160.98 -52.56
CA SER A 6 -38.49 -160.52 -51.45
C SER A 6 -39.85 -160.01 -51.95
N THR A 7 -40.91 -160.50 -51.31
CA THR A 7 -42.30 -160.06 -51.52
C THR A 7 -42.61 -158.73 -50.83
N GLU A 8 -41.70 -158.23 -49.99
CA GLU A 8 -41.81 -156.91 -49.37
C GLU A 8 -41.74 -155.80 -50.43
N ARG A 9 -42.44 -154.69 -50.19
CA ARG A 9 -42.41 -153.53 -51.08
C ARG A 9 -41.29 -152.59 -50.61
N PRO A 10 -40.45 -152.04 -51.50
CA PRO A 10 -39.47 -151.05 -51.08
C PRO A 10 -40.18 -149.80 -50.54
N LYS A 11 -39.58 -149.15 -49.53
CA LYS A 11 -40.04 -147.86 -49.01
C LYS A 11 -39.16 -146.75 -49.62
N PRO A 12 -39.75 -145.73 -50.26
CA PRO A 12 -38.97 -144.60 -50.78
C PRO A 12 -38.40 -143.76 -49.64
N ALA A 13 -37.15 -143.33 -49.79
CA ALA A 13 -36.58 -142.25 -49.01
C ALA A 13 -36.82 -140.92 -49.73
N VAL A 14 -37.14 -139.85 -48.99
CA VAL A 14 -37.20 -138.49 -49.50
C VAL A 14 -36.09 -137.67 -48.88
N SER A 15 -35.31 -137.00 -49.73
CA SER A 15 -34.43 -135.89 -49.32
C SER A 15 -34.97 -134.57 -49.88
N ILE A 16 -34.82 -133.50 -49.11
CA ILE A 16 -34.98 -132.13 -49.60
C ILE A 16 -33.57 -131.61 -49.84
N GLN A 17 -33.30 -131.07 -51.02
CA GLN A 17 -32.11 -130.27 -51.28
C GLN A 17 -32.57 -128.85 -51.63
N PRO A 18 -32.18 -127.80 -50.89
CA PRO A 18 -31.28 -127.82 -49.74
C PRO A 18 -31.83 -128.50 -48.48
N ASP A 19 -30.91 -128.94 -47.62
CA ASP A 19 -31.14 -129.50 -46.29
C ASP A 19 -30.97 -128.47 -45.15
N ASP A 20 -30.57 -127.23 -45.48
CA ASP A 20 -30.53 -126.08 -44.57
C ASP A 20 -31.77 -125.17 -44.70
N GLN A 21 -31.73 -124.01 -44.03
CA GLN A 21 -32.79 -123.01 -44.04
C GLN A 21 -33.06 -122.45 -45.46
N VAL A 22 -34.23 -122.78 -46.00
CA VAL A 22 -34.71 -122.27 -47.31
C VAL A 22 -35.41 -120.93 -47.13
N PHE A 23 -35.13 -119.98 -48.02
CA PHE A 23 -35.83 -118.69 -48.10
C PHE A 23 -36.76 -118.57 -49.32
N SER A 24 -37.80 -117.73 -49.21
CA SER A 24 -38.69 -117.41 -50.32
C SER A 24 -37.90 -116.75 -51.45
N GLY A 25 -38.05 -117.27 -52.68
CA GLY A 25 -37.24 -116.92 -53.84
C GLY A 25 -36.16 -117.95 -54.20
N GLU A 26 -35.76 -118.84 -53.28
CA GLU A 26 -34.79 -119.90 -53.56
C GLU A 26 -35.37 -121.02 -54.46
N THR A 27 -34.54 -121.98 -54.86
CA THR A 27 -34.97 -123.22 -55.52
C THR A 27 -34.80 -124.41 -54.55
N VAL A 28 -35.84 -125.24 -54.44
CA VAL A 28 -35.80 -126.50 -53.69
C VAL A 28 -36.11 -127.66 -54.60
N THR A 29 -35.30 -128.70 -54.55
CA THR A 29 -35.54 -129.99 -55.19
C THR A 29 -35.83 -131.04 -54.13
N LEU A 30 -37.07 -131.52 -54.08
CA LEU A 30 -37.40 -132.73 -53.34
C LEU A 30 -37.04 -133.93 -54.21
N ARG A 31 -36.31 -134.91 -53.68
CA ARG A 31 -35.86 -136.11 -54.41
C ARG A 31 -36.37 -137.38 -53.75
N CYS A 32 -36.86 -138.31 -54.57
CA CYS A 32 -37.40 -139.59 -54.15
C CYS A 32 -36.46 -140.70 -54.62
N ASP A 33 -35.86 -141.46 -53.69
CA ASP A 33 -35.00 -142.61 -54.03
C ASP A 33 -35.61 -143.91 -53.49
N ILE A 34 -35.85 -144.85 -54.40
CA ILE A 34 -36.43 -146.17 -54.09
C ILE A 34 -35.32 -147.20 -54.17
N GLN A 35 -34.78 -147.57 -53.01
CA GLN A 35 -33.69 -148.54 -52.91
C GLN A 35 -34.23 -149.96 -52.66
N GLY A 36 -33.63 -150.94 -53.34
CA GLY A 36 -34.01 -152.35 -53.24
C GLY A 36 -35.07 -152.83 -54.25
N GLY A 37 -35.19 -154.15 -54.38
CA GLY A 37 -36.19 -154.82 -55.24
C GLY A 37 -35.74 -155.14 -56.67
N GLY A 38 -34.58 -154.66 -57.13
CA GLY A 38 -34.00 -155.00 -58.44
C GLY A 38 -34.69 -154.36 -59.66
N VAL A 39 -35.46 -153.28 -59.43
CA VAL A 39 -36.24 -152.59 -60.47
C VAL A 39 -35.69 -151.18 -60.71
N SER A 40 -35.55 -150.78 -61.97
CA SER A 40 -35.05 -149.46 -62.39
C SER A 40 -36.07 -148.59 -63.12
N ASN A 41 -37.17 -149.16 -63.64
CA ASN A 41 -38.19 -148.46 -64.43
C ASN A 41 -39.37 -147.93 -63.58
N TRP A 42 -39.04 -147.22 -62.48
CA TRP A 42 -40.03 -146.59 -61.61
C TRP A 42 -40.64 -145.34 -62.26
N GLN A 43 -41.97 -145.25 -62.23
CA GLN A 43 -42.72 -144.01 -62.41
C GLN A 43 -43.03 -143.45 -61.02
N TYR A 44 -42.79 -142.15 -60.82
CA TYR A 44 -42.95 -141.51 -59.52
C TYR A 44 -44.25 -140.72 -59.47
N SER A 45 -44.79 -140.51 -58.27
CA SER A 45 -45.83 -139.51 -58.01
C SER A 45 -45.59 -138.87 -56.64
N TRP A 46 -45.47 -137.55 -56.64
CA TRP A 46 -45.35 -136.71 -55.45
C TRP A 46 -46.70 -136.20 -55.01
N PHE A 47 -46.98 -136.22 -53.71
CA PHE A 47 -48.20 -135.69 -53.12
C PHE A 47 -47.85 -134.68 -52.03
N LYS A 48 -48.51 -133.51 -52.07
CA LYS A 48 -48.50 -132.53 -50.98
C LYS A 48 -49.68 -132.83 -50.05
N ALA A 49 -49.46 -132.85 -48.74
CA ALA A 49 -50.52 -133.16 -47.78
C ALA A 49 -51.74 -132.22 -47.95
N GLY A 50 -52.94 -132.81 -47.92
CA GLY A 50 -54.20 -132.12 -48.25
C GLY A 50 -54.61 -132.21 -49.73
N SER A 51 -53.71 -132.59 -50.65
CA SER A 51 -54.05 -132.87 -52.05
C SER A 51 -54.14 -134.37 -52.34
N SER A 52 -55.16 -134.77 -53.12
CA SER A 52 -55.26 -136.12 -53.70
C SER A 52 -54.70 -136.23 -55.11
N THR A 53 -54.30 -135.11 -55.74
CA THR A 53 -53.62 -135.10 -57.04
C THR A 53 -52.10 -135.01 -56.85
N ALA A 54 -51.36 -135.67 -57.74
CA ALA A 54 -49.90 -135.62 -57.73
C ALA A 54 -49.40 -134.24 -58.20
N VAL A 55 -48.45 -133.66 -57.47
CA VAL A 55 -47.84 -132.34 -57.76
C VAL A 55 -46.66 -132.42 -58.73
N SER A 56 -46.06 -133.60 -58.86
CA SER A 56 -45.08 -133.97 -59.89
C SER A 56 -45.07 -135.49 -60.08
N ASN A 57 -44.64 -135.96 -61.26
CA ASN A 57 -44.45 -137.39 -61.54
C ASN A 57 -42.98 -137.75 -61.87
N GLU A 58 -42.06 -136.84 -61.61
CA GLU A 58 -40.63 -137.02 -61.81
C GLU A 58 -39.93 -137.51 -60.53
N GLN A 59 -38.77 -138.16 -60.66
CA GLN A 59 -37.98 -138.62 -59.50
C GLN A 59 -37.53 -137.44 -58.60
N GLN A 60 -37.33 -136.28 -59.22
CA GLN A 60 -37.01 -135.02 -58.56
C GLN A 60 -38.14 -134.03 -58.84
N TYR A 61 -38.56 -133.29 -57.82
CA TYR A 61 -39.57 -132.25 -57.93
C TYR A 61 -38.94 -130.93 -57.49
N SER A 62 -38.58 -130.12 -58.48
CA SER A 62 -37.99 -128.79 -58.27
C SER A 62 -39.09 -127.72 -58.23
N ILE A 63 -39.10 -126.93 -57.16
CA ILE A 63 -39.93 -125.76 -56.96
C ILE A 63 -39.02 -124.53 -57.11
N SER A 64 -39.34 -123.62 -58.04
CA SER A 64 -38.53 -122.43 -58.32
C SER A 64 -39.38 -121.32 -58.95
N PRO A 65 -39.44 -120.10 -58.38
CA PRO A 65 -39.03 -119.78 -57.00
C PRO A 65 -39.95 -120.45 -55.98
N VAL A 66 -39.39 -120.85 -54.83
CA VAL A 66 -40.18 -121.32 -53.67
C VAL A 66 -40.86 -120.13 -52.99
N THR A 67 -42.11 -120.30 -52.58
CA THR A 67 -42.92 -119.27 -51.91
C THR A 67 -43.43 -119.75 -50.54
N ALA A 68 -43.99 -118.83 -49.74
CA ALA A 68 -44.72 -119.17 -48.53
C ALA A 68 -45.92 -120.14 -48.76
N SER A 69 -46.45 -120.24 -50.00
CA SER A 69 -47.52 -121.20 -50.33
C SER A 69 -47.00 -122.63 -50.56
N ASP A 70 -45.70 -122.79 -50.81
CA ASP A 70 -45.04 -124.07 -51.03
C ASP A 70 -44.68 -124.79 -49.72
N ARG A 71 -44.76 -124.09 -48.58
CA ARG A 71 -44.69 -124.68 -47.23
C ARG A 71 -45.61 -125.90 -47.09
N GLY A 72 -45.14 -126.94 -46.39
CA GLY A 72 -45.95 -128.12 -46.04
C GLY A 72 -45.21 -129.46 -46.14
N THR A 73 -45.91 -130.55 -45.83
CA THR A 73 -45.36 -131.92 -45.91
C THR A 73 -45.60 -132.57 -47.27
N TYR A 74 -44.56 -133.19 -47.82
CA TYR A 74 -44.55 -133.89 -49.09
C TYR A 74 -44.20 -135.38 -48.90
N THR A 75 -44.82 -136.24 -49.70
CA THR A 75 -44.55 -137.68 -49.75
C THR A 75 -44.47 -138.16 -51.19
N CYS A 76 -43.62 -139.14 -51.49
CA CYS A 76 -43.57 -139.80 -52.80
C CYS A 76 -44.03 -141.26 -52.75
N ILE A 77 -44.50 -141.75 -53.90
CA ILE A 77 -44.80 -143.16 -54.18
C ILE A 77 -44.20 -143.51 -55.56
N GLY A 78 -43.68 -144.72 -55.72
CA GLY A 78 -43.28 -145.26 -57.02
C GLY A 78 -44.20 -146.40 -57.48
N ALA A 79 -44.51 -146.43 -58.77
CA ALA A 79 -45.15 -147.55 -59.46
C ALA A 79 -44.18 -148.14 -60.50
N VAL A 80 -44.14 -149.46 -60.64
CA VAL A 80 -43.28 -150.12 -61.64
C VAL A 80 -43.99 -150.10 -63.00
N SER A 81 -43.40 -149.38 -63.97
CA SER A 81 -44.00 -149.15 -65.29
C SER A 81 -44.42 -150.45 -65.98
N GLY A 82 -45.67 -150.49 -66.47
CA GLY A 82 -46.27 -151.65 -67.10
C GLY A 82 -46.82 -152.73 -66.14
N THR A 83 -46.85 -152.50 -64.83
CA THR A 83 -47.32 -153.46 -63.82
C THR A 83 -48.22 -152.83 -62.76
N SER A 84 -48.84 -153.65 -61.91
CA SER A 84 -49.60 -153.21 -60.73
C SER A 84 -48.76 -153.18 -59.43
N ARG A 85 -47.42 -153.22 -59.51
CA ARG A 85 -46.54 -153.24 -58.32
C ARG A 85 -46.13 -151.82 -57.93
N ASN A 86 -46.56 -151.39 -56.75
CA ASN A 86 -46.22 -150.09 -56.17
C ASN A 86 -45.30 -150.25 -54.94
N SER A 87 -44.54 -149.22 -54.61
CA SER A 87 -43.79 -149.07 -53.36
C SER A 87 -44.74 -148.89 -52.15
N HIS A 88 -44.18 -148.73 -50.95
CA HIS A 88 -44.86 -147.98 -49.89
C HIS A 88 -44.85 -146.47 -50.20
N THR A 89 -45.65 -145.69 -49.48
CA THR A 89 -45.44 -144.24 -49.39
C THR A 89 -44.16 -143.96 -48.60
N SER A 90 -43.43 -142.90 -48.98
CA SER A 90 -42.30 -142.39 -48.22
C SER A 90 -42.71 -141.93 -46.82
N ASP A 91 -41.72 -141.70 -45.94
CA ASP A 91 -41.93 -140.80 -44.82
C ASP A 91 -42.20 -139.37 -45.33
N ALA A 92 -42.89 -138.56 -44.53
CA ALA A 92 -43.29 -137.21 -44.90
C ALA A 92 -42.16 -136.20 -44.63
N ALA A 93 -41.61 -135.61 -45.69
CA ALA A 93 -40.61 -134.55 -45.58
C ALA A 93 -41.30 -133.19 -45.48
N THR A 94 -40.91 -132.37 -44.50
CA THR A 94 -41.52 -131.03 -44.29
C THR A 94 -40.67 -129.97 -44.97
N LEU A 95 -41.23 -129.29 -45.98
CA LEU A 95 -40.64 -128.08 -46.54
C LEU A 95 -41.06 -126.87 -45.70
N THR A 96 -40.10 -126.34 -44.95
CA THR A 96 -40.18 -125.02 -44.31
C THR A 96 -39.55 -123.98 -45.23
N VAL A 97 -40.23 -122.84 -45.42
CA VAL A 97 -39.78 -121.74 -46.26
C VAL A 97 -39.84 -120.47 -45.42
N SER A 98 -38.72 -119.81 -45.16
CA SER A 98 -38.71 -118.55 -44.43
C SER A 98 -38.91 -117.37 -45.36
N ASP A 99 -39.60 -116.34 -44.89
CA ASP A 99 -39.65 -115.05 -45.58
C ASP A 99 -38.26 -114.37 -45.47
N LEU A 100 -37.89 -113.51 -46.42
CA LEU A 100 -36.54 -112.92 -46.43
C LEU A 100 -36.33 -112.06 -45.16
N PRO A 101 -35.22 -112.23 -44.42
CA PRO A 101 -35.01 -111.49 -43.19
C PRO A 101 -34.68 -110.02 -43.52
N LYS A 102 -34.95 -109.14 -42.56
CA LYS A 102 -34.58 -107.72 -42.65
C LYS A 102 -33.46 -107.40 -41.64
N PRO A 103 -32.29 -106.92 -42.10
CA PRO A 103 -31.20 -106.58 -41.20
C PRO A 103 -31.54 -105.38 -40.29
N THR A 104 -31.03 -105.41 -39.06
CA THR A 104 -31.05 -104.27 -38.14
C THR A 104 -29.71 -103.56 -38.13
N LEU A 105 -29.73 -102.23 -38.20
CA LEU A 105 -28.55 -101.38 -38.03
C LEU A 105 -28.45 -100.81 -36.62
N THR A 106 -27.25 -100.83 -36.06
CA THR A 106 -26.87 -100.10 -34.83
C THR A 106 -25.76 -99.10 -35.15
N VAL A 107 -25.66 -98.04 -34.34
CA VAL A 107 -24.69 -96.95 -34.51
C VAL A 107 -23.83 -96.88 -33.26
N GLU A 108 -22.52 -96.99 -33.42
CA GLU A 108 -21.56 -96.87 -32.33
C GLU A 108 -20.57 -95.72 -32.60
N PRO A 109 -20.38 -94.79 -31.66
CA PRO A 109 -21.12 -94.64 -30.40
C PRO A 109 -22.51 -94.03 -30.61
N GLU A 110 -23.36 -94.16 -29.59
CA GLU A 110 -24.65 -93.46 -29.56
C GLU A 110 -24.47 -91.94 -29.56
N ARG A 111 -25.44 -91.21 -30.13
CA ARG A 111 -25.34 -89.77 -30.42
C ARG A 111 -25.16 -88.92 -29.15
N PRO A 112 -24.47 -87.76 -29.21
CA PRO A 112 -23.96 -87.08 -30.41
C PRO A 112 -22.57 -87.55 -30.85
N VAL A 113 -22.35 -87.50 -32.17
CA VAL A 113 -21.02 -87.61 -32.80
C VAL A 113 -20.59 -86.19 -33.20
N PHE A 114 -19.36 -85.81 -32.89
CA PHE A 114 -18.79 -84.50 -33.19
C PHE A 114 -17.79 -84.56 -34.35
N SER A 115 -17.53 -83.41 -34.97
CA SER A 115 -16.58 -83.27 -36.08
C SER A 115 -15.21 -83.88 -35.74
N GLY A 116 -14.69 -84.73 -36.64
CA GLY A 116 -13.44 -85.47 -36.47
C GLY A 116 -13.58 -86.85 -35.81
N GLU A 117 -14.71 -87.17 -35.19
CA GLU A 117 -14.94 -88.48 -34.59
C GLU A 117 -15.40 -89.52 -35.62
N SER A 118 -14.73 -90.67 -35.70
CA SER A 118 -15.22 -91.77 -36.53
C SER A 118 -16.48 -92.41 -35.92
N VAL A 119 -17.36 -92.93 -36.78
CA VAL A 119 -18.60 -93.63 -36.41
C VAL A 119 -18.63 -95.00 -37.07
N ALA A 120 -19.00 -96.03 -36.31
CA ALA A 120 -19.23 -97.38 -36.80
C ALA A 120 -20.74 -97.62 -36.96
N LEU A 121 -21.12 -98.21 -38.08
CA LEU A 121 -22.43 -98.80 -38.32
C LEU A 121 -22.26 -100.31 -38.29
N LYS A 122 -23.08 -101.01 -37.50
CA LYS A 122 -23.06 -102.48 -37.46
C LYS A 122 -24.40 -103.06 -37.93
N CYS A 123 -24.32 -104.04 -38.82
CA CYS A 123 -25.44 -104.72 -39.46
C CYS A 123 -25.62 -106.13 -38.88
N GLU A 124 -26.79 -106.41 -38.33
CA GLU A 124 -27.12 -107.69 -37.72
C GLU A 124 -28.32 -108.33 -38.46
N ILE A 125 -28.17 -109.57 -38.92
CA ILE A 125 -29.29 -110.45 -39.31
C ILE A 125 -29.39 -111.56 -38.26
N LYS A 126 -30.61 -111.82 -37.78
CA LYS A 126 -30.89 -112.84 -36.76
C LYS A 126 -31.26 -114.16 -37.41
N ASP A 127 -31.19 -115.22 -36.61
CA ASP A 127 -31.65 -116.58 -36.92
C ASP A 127 -30.92 -117.32 -38.06
N TYR A 128 -29.91 -116.72 -38.72
CA TYR A 128 -28.97 -117.42 -39.64
C TYR A 128 -27.63 -116.68 -39.78
N ASP A 129 -26.51 -117.42 -39.86
CA ASP A 129 -25.13 -116.89 -39.87
C ASP A 129 -24.41 -117.03 -41.24
N GLY A 130 -25.04 -117.66 -42.23
CA GLY A 130 -24.50 -117.84 -43.58
C GLY A 130 -24.59 -116.62 -44.51
N TRP A 131 -24.66 -115.41 -43.94
CA TRP A 131 -24.67 -114.15 -44.69
C TRP A 131 -23.28 -113.53 -44.82
N THR A 132 -22.97 -112.94 -45.96
CA THR A 132 -22.01 -111.83 -46.13
C THR A 132 -22.80 -110.52 -46.13
N TYR A 133 -22.17 -109.42 -45.74
CA TYR A 133 -22.83 -108.11 -45.64
C TYR A 133 -22.35 -107.17 -46.74
N GLN A 134 -23.30 -106.55 -47.44
CA GLN A 134 -23.09 -105.50 -48.41
C GLN A 134 -23.66 -104.18 -47.86
N TRP A 135 -22.92 -103.09 -48.08
CA TRP A 135 -23.23 -101.76 -47.56
C TRP A 135 -23.60 -100.80 -48.68
N TYR A 136 -24.55 -99.91 -48.41
CA TYR A 136 -25.05 -98.93 -49.37
C TYR A 136 -25.31 -97.58 -48.72
N LYS A 137 -25.32 -96.53 -49.54
CA LYS A 137 -25.57 -95.14 -49.20
C LYS A 137 -26.54 -94.51 -50.20
N HIS A 138 -27.49 -93.70 -49.73
CA HIS A 138 -28.24 -92.82 -50.63
C HIS A 138 -27.37 -91.63 -51.07
N ASP A 139 -27.33 -91.39 -52.38
CA ASP A 139 -26.61 -90.27 -52.97
C ASP A 139 -27.42 -88.95 -52.93
N LYS A 140 -26.90 -87.88 -53.55
CA LYS A 140 -27.56 -86.56 -53.59
C LYS A 140 -28.82 -86.51 -54.47
N GLN A 141 -29.09 -87.55 -55.26
CA GLN A 141 -30.30 -87.73 -56.05
C GLN A 141 -31.23 -88.79 -55.44
N SER A 142 -30.88 -89.31 -54.24
CA SER A 142 -31.51 -90.44 -53.53
C SER A 142 -31.33 -91.81 -54.18
N GLU A 143 -30.45 -91.97 -55.17
CA GLU A 143 -30.12 -93.27 -55.74
C GLU A 143 -29.20 -94.07 -54.79
N LEU A 144 -29.32 -95.40 -54.84
CA LEU A 144 -28.80 -96.32 -53.83
C LEU A 144 -27.46 -96.89 -54.29
N THR A 145 -26.37 -96.31 -53.80
CA THR A 145 -24.99 -96.58 -54.24
C THR A 145 -24.29 -97.54 -53.29
N ALA A 146 -23.59 -98.56 -53.81
CA ALA A 146 -22.81 -99.50 -53.00
C ALA A 146 -21.56 -98.81 -52.40
N VAL A 147 -21.26 -99.14 -51.14
CA VAL A 147 -20.12 -98.62 -50.37
C VAL A 147 -19.00 -99.65 -50.35
N SER A 148 -17.79 -99.23 -50.72
CA SER A 148 -16.58 -100.05 -50.75
C SER A 148 -15.44 -99.44 -49.92
N GLN A 149 -14.41 -100.25 -49.65
CA GLN A 149 -13.19 -99.81 -48.95
C GLN A 149 -12.58 -98.58 -49.64
N SER A 150 -12.29 -97.55 -48.86
CA SER A 150 -11.72 -96.26 -49.31
C SER A 150 -11.00 -95.56 -48.17
N ASP A 151 -10.39 -94.39 -48.42
CA ASP A 151 -9.82 -93.54 -47.38
C ASP A 151 -10.85 -93.06 -46.34
N TYR A 152 -12.14 -93.14 -46.65
CA TYR A 152 -13.23 -92.58 -45.84
C TYR A 152 -14.16 -93.64 -45.24
N HIS A 153 -14.26 -94.82 -45.88
CA HIS A 153 -15.09 -95.95 -45.47
C HIS A 153 -14.21 -97.19 -45.31
N THR A 154 -14.18 -97.76 -44.11
CA THR A 154 -13.60 -99.07 -43.83
C THR A 154 -14.71 -100.11 -43.68
N VAL A 155 -14.70 -101.13 -44.53
CA VAL A 155 -15.74 -102.16 -44.62
C VAL A 155 -15.19 -103.47 -44.08
N ASP A 156 -15.53 -103.82 -42.85
CA ASP A 156 -15.12 -105.06 -42.18
C ASP A 156 -16.35 -105.95 -41.96
N GLY A 157 -16.80 -106.58 -43.06
CA GLY A 157 -17.96 -107.48 -43.06
C GLY A 157 -19.23 -106.85 -42.49
N ASP A 158 -19.62 -107.30 -41.29
CA ASP A 158 -20.82 -106.85 -40.58
C ASP A 158 -20.75 -105.40 -40.08
N THR A 159 -19.59 -104.75 -40.19
CA THR A 159 -19.32 -103.42 -39.65
C THR A 159 -18.73 -102.47 -40.71
N LEU A 160 -19.31 -101.27 -40.82
CA LEU A 160 -18.85 -100.16 -41.66
C LEU A 160 -18.40 -99.00 -40.78
N THR A 161 -17.10 -98.71 -40.75
CA THR A 161 -16.53 -97.54 -40.05
C THR A 161 -16.34 -96.38 -41.03
N ILE A 162 -16.82 -95.19 -40.66
CA ILE A 162 -16.81 -93.98 -41.48
C ILE A 162 -16.03 -92.89 -40.75
N ARG A 163 -15.11 -92.20 -41.45
CA ARG A 163 -14.35 -91.09 -40.86
C ARG A 163 -15.22 -89.83 -40.71
N GLY A 164 -15.24 -89.24 -39.51
CA GLY A 164 -16.13 -88.14 -39.14
C GLY A 164 -15.95 -86.83 -39.91
N ASP A 165 -14.79 -86.60 -40.51
CA ASP A 165 -14.49 -85.47 -41.39
C ASP A 165 -15.22 -85.56 -42.75
N THR A 166 -15.77 -86.73 -43.10
CA THR A 166 -16.44 -86.99 -44.38
C THR A 166 -17.92 -87.33 -44.30
N VAL A 167 -18.48 -87.41 -43.08
CA VAL A 167 -19.92 -87.60 -42.88
C VAL A 167 -20.64 -86.29 -43.21
N ILE A 168 -21.49 -86.31 -44.25
CA ILE A 168 -22.34 -85.17 -44.59
C ILE A 168 -23.63 -85.27 -43.78
N ASN A 169 -24.01 -84.19 -43.11
CA ASN A 169 -25.25 -84.15 -42.33
C ASN A 169 -26.48 -84.46 -43.21
N GLY A 170 -27.16 -85.56 -42.91
CA GLY A 170 -28.27 -86.09 -43.71
C GLY A 170 -27.95 -87.33 -44.53
N ASP A 171 -26.68 -87.75 -44.62
CA ASP A 171 -26.27 -89.00 -45.29
C ASP A 171 -27.04 -90.20 -44.71
N GLN A 172 -27.65 -91.01 -45.58
CA GLN A 172 -28.36 -92.23 -45.18
C GLN A 172 -27.60 -93.48 -45.61
N TYR A 173 -27.33 -94.36 -44.66
CA TYR A 173 -26.67 -95.64 -44.87
C TYR A 173 -27.64 -96.79 -44.58
N LEU A 174 -27.49 -97.89 -45.32
CA LEU A 174 -28.29 -99.11 -45.20
C LEU A 174 -27.46 -100.33 -45.59
N CYS A 175 -27.79 -101.51 -45.05
CA CYS A 175 -27.08 -102.75 -45.32
C CYS A 175 -28.00 -103.85 -45.86
N ARG A 176 -27.40 -104.89 -46.46
CA ARG A 176 -28.08 -106.08 -46.97
C ARG A 176 -27.19 -107.31 -46.74
N GLY A 177 -27.78 -108.44 -46.37
CA GLY A 177 -27.12 -109.74 -46.39
C GLY A 177 -27.25 -110.41 -47.76
N GLU A 178 -26.18 -111.06 -48.23
CA GLU A 178 -26.16 -112.01 -49.35
C GLU A 178 -25.71 -113.38 -48.83
N ARG A 179 -26.29 -114.49 -49.31
CA ARG A 179 -25.89 -115.82 -48.81
C ARG A 179 -24.52 -116.22 -49.36
N ARG A 180 -23.66 -116.75 -48.49
CA ARG A 180 -22.32 -117.23 -48.85
C ARG A 180 -22.33 -118.26 -49.99
N ASP A 181 -23.32 -119.13 -50.00
CA ASP A 181 -23.36 -120.33 -50.85
C ASP A 181 -24.51 -120.31 -51.88
N ARG A 182 -25.29 -119.20 -51.98
CA ARG A 182 -26.46 -119.06 -52.88
C ARG A 182 -26.67 -117.61 -53.32
N PRO A 183 -27.24 -117.35 -54.52
CA PRO A 183 -27.54 -116.00 -55.02
C PRO A 183 -28.76 -115.34 -54.34
N THR A 184 -28.99 -115.63 -53.07
CA THR A 184 -30.15 -115.20 -52.29
C THR A 184 -29.72 -114.05 -51.39
N SER A 185 -30.43 -112.92 -51.45
CA SER A 185 -30.12 -111.75 -50.62
C SER A 185 -31.33 -111.34 -49.79
N SER A 186 -31.08 -110.92 -48.55
CA SER A 186 -32.06 -110.43 -47.58
C SER A 186 -32.82 -109.19 -48.10
N GLU A 187 -33.80 -108.71 -47.32
CA GLU A 187 -34.27 -107.32 -47.50
C GLU A 187 -33.14 -106.33 -47.17
N TYR A 188 -33.27 -105.08 -47.64
CA TYR A 188 -32.44 -103.98 -47.15
C TYR A 188 -32.84 -103.61 -45.71
N SER A 189 -31.88 -103.20 -44.89
CA SER A 189 -32.16 -102.63 -43.57
C SER A 189 -33.03 -101.38 -43.67
N SER A 190 -33.65 -100.97 -42.57
CA SER A 190 -34.07 -99.57 -42.44
C SER A 190 -32.84 -98.67 -42.55
N SER A 191 -32.98 -97.50 -43.19
CA SER A 191 -31.85 -96.58 -43.35
C SER A 191 -31.55 -95.82 -42.06
N VAL A 192 -30.27 -95.53 -41.83
CA VAL A 192 -29.77 -94.73 -40.72
C VAL A 192 -29.23 -93.41 -41.26
N THR A 193 -29.89 -92.30 -40.92
CA THR A 193 -29.40 -90.94 -41.20
C THR A 193 -28.30 -90.58 -40.21
N LEU A 194 -27.07 -90.33 -40.67
CA LEU A 194 -26.00 -89.83 -39.82
C LEU A 194 -26.12 -88.32 -39.58
N THR A 195 -25.63 -87.89 -38.43
CA THR A 195 -25.61 -86.47 -38.03
C THR A 195 -24.38 -86.23 -37.15
N VAL A 196 -23.55 -85.29 -37.58
CA VAL A 196 -22.33 -84.84 -36.90
C VAL A 196 -22.51 -83.39 -36.47
N GLU A 197 -22.30 -83.15 -35.18
CA GLU A 197 -22.40 -81.84 -34.55
C GLU A 197 -21.05 -81.12 -34.55
N ALA A 198 -21.06 -79.78 -34.54
CA ALA A 198 -19.84 -79.00 -34.32
C ALA A 198 -19.35 -79.19 -32.88
N LEU A 199 -18.03 -79.10 -32.66
CA LEU A 199 -17.46 -79.17 -31.31
C LEU A 199 -18.08 -78.07 -30.43
N PRO A 200 -18.62 -78.40 -29.24
CA PRO A 200 -19.24 -77.39 -28.39
C PRO A 200 -18.17 -76.48 -27.79
N THR A 201 -18.50 -75.20 -27.61
CA THR A 201 -17.60 -74.23 -26.96
C THR A 201 -17.82 -74.24 -25.45
N ALA A 202 -16.73 -74.25 -24.68
CA ALA A 202 -16.81 -74.08 -23.23
C ALA A 202 -17.20 -72.65 -22.86
N GLU A 203 -18.13 -72.48 -21.91
CA GLU A 203 -18.49 -71.16 -21.37
C GLU A 203 -17.75 -70.93 -20.05
N LEU A 204 -17.12 -69.76 -19.91
CA LEU A 204 -16.37 -69.40 -18.71
C LEU A 204 -17.08 -68.30 -17.94
N THR A 205 -17.36 -68.56 -16.67
CA THR A 205 -17.99 -67.62 -15.74
C THR A 205 -17.03 -67.28 -14.59
N VAL A 206 -17.11 -66.04 -14.10
CA VAL A 206 -16.27 -65.54 -13.00
C VAL A 206 -17.13 -65.19 -11.79
N GLU A 207 -16.84 -65.81 -10.64
CA GLU A 207 -17.44 -65.49 -9.36
C GLU A 207 -16.35 -65.17 -8.32
N PRO A 208 -16.49 -64.09 -7.53
CA PRO A 208 -17.47 -63.00 -7.63
C PRO A 208 -17.32 -62.11 -8.88
N LYS A 209 -18.44 -61.71 -9.49
CA LYS A 209 -18.56 -61.00 -10.79
C LYS A 209 -17.97 -59.58 -10.87
N TRP A 210 -17.27 -59.11 -9.85
CA TRP A 210 -16.68 -57.76 -9.80
C TRP A 210 -15.26 -57.72 -10.34
N SER A 211 -14.90 -56.62 -11.00
CA SER A 211 -13.51 -56.28 -11.32
C SER A 211 -13.27 -54.82 -10.96
N PRO A 212 -12.13 -54.45 -10.37
CA PRO A 212 -10.98 -55.29 -10.02
C PRO A 212 -11.15 -56.05 -8.69
N VAL A 213 -10.26 -57.03 -8.48
CA VAL A 213 -10.07 -57.81 -7.23
C VAL A 213 -8.93 -57.19 -6.41
N PHE A 214 -8.93 -57.32 -5.07
CA PHE A 214 -7.79 -56.87 -4.26
C PHE A 214 -6.82 -58.02 -3.89
N ILE A 215 -5.53 -57.69 -3.70
CA ILE A 215 -4.52 -58.65 -3.21
C ILE A 215 -5.00 -59.35 -1.93
N GLY A 216 -4.86 -60.67 -1.88
CA GLY A 216 -5.32 -61.53 -0.78
C GLY A 216 -6.81 -61.88 -0.81
N GLU A 217 -7.60 -61.34 -1.75
CA GLU A 217 -8.91 -61.89 -2.10
C GLU A 217 -8.72 -63.12 -3.02
N SER A 218 -9.77 -63.91 -3.25
CA SER A 218 -9.75 -65.06 -4.16
C SER A 218 -10.90 -64.98 -5.14
N VAL A 219 -10.69 -65.50 -6.34
CA VAL A 219 -11.67 -65.54 -7.44
C VAL A 219 -11.81 -66.97 -7.95
N THR A 220 -13.03 -67.41 -8.14
CA THR A 220 -13.34 -68.74 -8.71
C THR A 220 -13.87 -68.56 -10.12
N LEU A 221 -13.14 -69.14 -11.07
CA LEU A 221 -13.60 -69.32 -12.43
C LEU A 221 -14.36 -70.65 -12.49
N LYS A 222 -15.52 -70.68 -13.14
CA LYS A 222 -16.28 -71.91 -13.40
C LYS A 222 -16.45 -72.10 -14.91
N CYS A 223 -16.08 -73.27 -15.39
CA CYS A 223 -16.26 -73.74 -16.75
C CYS A 223 -17.57 -74.54 -16.89
N GLU A 224 -18.29 -74.39 -18.00
CA GLU A 224 -19.49 -75.18 -18.28
C GLU A 224 -19.63 -75.44 -19.79
N ILE A 225 -19.85 -76.70 -20.19
CA ILE A 225 -20.27 -77.05 -21.55
C ILE A 225 -21.77 -77.35 -21.53
N LYS A 226 -22.56 -76.42 -22.10
CA LYS A 226 -24.03 -76.51 -22.06
C LYS A 226 -24.55 -77.56 -23.04
N GLY A 227 -25.55 -78.32 -22.60
CA GLY A 227 -26.25 -79.34 -23.40
C GLY A 227 -25.68 -80.76 -23.32
N TYR A 228 -24.47 -80.95 -22.80
CA TYR A 228 -23.75 -82.23 -22.87
C TYR A 228 -23.08 -82.60 -21.55
N ALA A 229 -23.13 -83.89 -21.17
CA ALA A 229 -22.44 -84.44 -20.00
C ALA A 229 -21.21 -85.29 -20.39
N GLY A 230 -20.44 -85.75 -19.41
CA GLY A 230 -19.27 -86.63 -19.64
C GLY A 230 -17.93 -85.91 -19.86
N TRP A 231 -17.90 -84.58 -19.72
CA TRP A 231 -16.69 -83.77 -19.85
C TRP A 231 -15.87 -83.74 -18.55
N THR A 232 -14.56 -83.95 -18.69
CA THR A 232 -13.55 -83.56 -17.71
C THR A 232 -12.97 -82.20 -18.14
N TYR A 233 -12.61 -81.33 -17.20
CA TYR A 233 -12.22 -79.96 -17.53
C TYR A 233 -10.73 -79.70 -17.33
N GLN A 234 -10.09 -79.19 -18.37
CA GLN A 234 -8.72 -78.72 -18.37
C GLN A 234 -8.67 -77.18 -18.36
N TRP A 235 -7.68 -76.63 -17.66
CA TRP A 235 -7.54 -75.19 -17.42
C TRP A 235 -6.23 -74.68 -18.02
N TYR A 236 -6.26 -73.51 -18.64
CA TYR A 236 -5.09 -72.92 -19.31
C TYR A 236 -4.97 -71.44 -18.97
N LYS A 237 -3.74 -70.94 -18.98
CA LYS A 237 -3.43 -69.53 -18.80
C LYS A 237 -2.36 -69.03 -19.77
N HIS A 238 -2.29 -67.71 -19.93
CA HIS A 238 -1.35 -67.00 -20.80
C HIS A 238 -0.86 -65.75 -20.06
N ASP A 239 0.44 -65.65 -19.85
CA ASP A 239 1.09 -64.37 -19.61
C ASP A 239 1.35 -63.66 -20.94
N LYS A 240 1.84 -62.42 -20.91
CA LYS A 240 2.00 -61.59 -22.11
C LYS A 240 3.22 -61.96 -22.97
N GLN A 241 3.89 -63.09 -22.71
CA GLN A 241 5.16 -63.47 -23.35
C GLN A 241 5.34 -64.98 -23.67
N SER A 242 4.43 -65.87 -23.27
CA SER A 242 4.54 -67.34 -23.43
C SER A 242 3.33 -67.99 -24.14
N GLU A 243 3.45 -69.23 -24.57
CA GLU A 243 2.33 -70.01 -25.12
C GLU A 243 1.32 -70.45 -24.04
N LEU A 244 0.14 -70.93 -24.46
CA LEU A 244 -0.93 -71.41 -23.58
C LEU A 244 -0.42 -72.52 -22.64
N THR A 245 -0.33 -72.20 -21.35
CA THR A 245 0.23 -73.06 -20.31
C THR A 245 -0.88 -73.70 -19.49
N ALA A 246 -0.85 -75.02 -19.32
CA ALA A 246 -1.83 -75.74 -18.50
C ALA A 246 -1.71 -75.38 -17.01
N VAL A 247 -2.84 -75.16 -16.34
CA VAL A 247 -2.93 -74.81 -14.92
C VAL A 247 -3.08 -76.08 -14.09
N SER A 248 -2.22 -76.23 -13.09
CA SER A 248 -2.21 -77.39 -12.17
C SER A 248 -2.35 -76.96 -10.71
N GLN A 249 -2.68 -77.93 -9.84
CA GLN A 249 -2.84 -77.73 -8.40
C GLN A 249 -1.57 -77.15 -7.78
N SER A 250 -1.68 -76.00 -7.11
CA SER A 250 -0.56 -75.27 -6.50
C SER A 250 -1.03 -74.46 -5.29
N GLU A 251 -0.11 -73.78 -4.60
CA GLU A 251 -0.45 -72.89 -3.47
C GLU A 251 -1.40 -71.74 -3.87
N HIS A 252 -1.39 -71.33 -5.14
CA HIS A 252 -2.16 -70.18 -5.63
C HIS A 252 -3.33 -70.56 -6.55
N HIS A 253 -3.32 -71.78 -7.12
CA HIS A 253 -4.38 -72.31 -7.99
C HIS A 253 -4.94 -73.60 -7.40
N THR A 254 -6.21 -73.60 -7.02
CA THR A 254 -6.97 -74.81 -6.65
C THR A 254 -7.83 -75.23 -7.84
N VAL A 255 -7.48 -76.35 -8.46
CA VAL A 255 -8.19 -76.95 -9.60
C VAL A 255 -9.11 -78.05 -9.07
N ASN A 256 -10.41 -77.89 -9.28
CA ASN A 256 -11.44 -78.82 -8.84
C ASN A 256 -12.42 -79.11 -10.01
N GLY A 257 -11.90 -79.76 -11.05
CA GLY A 257 -12.66 -80.10 -12.25
C GLY A 257 -13.22 -78.85 -12.95
N ASP A 258 -14.54 -78.68 -12.90
CA ASP A 258 -15.27 -77.56 -13.51
C ASP A 258 -14.97 -76.19 -12.88
N THR A 259 -14.20 -76.15 -11.80
CA THR A 259 -13.84 -74.91 -11.07
C THR A 259 -12.33 -74.74 -10.90
N LEU A 260 -11.86 -73.50 -11.07
CA LEU A 260 -10.51 -73.05 -10.77
C LEU A 260 -10.57 -71.85 -9.83
N THR A 261 -10.14 -72.03 -8.57
CA THR A 261 -10.01 -70.93 -7.60
C THR A 261 -8.58 -70.41 -7.60
N ILE A 262 -8.42 -69.11 -7.80
CA ILE A 262 -7.16 -68.40 -7.94
C ILE A 262 -7.03 -67.40 -6.78
N ARG A 263 -5.90 -67.42 -6.07
CA ARG A 263 -5.57 -66.40 -5.07
C ARG A 263 -4.97 -65.17 -5.77
N ALA A 264 -5.46 -63.99 -5.43
CA ALA A 264 -5.12 -62.76 -6.15
C ALA A 264 -3.71 -62.21 -5.85
N ASP A 265 -2.99 -62.77 -4.88
CA ASP A 265 -1.64 -62.35 -4.48
C ASP A 265 -0.54 -62.63 -5.52
N THR A 266 -0.74 -63.56 -6.44
CA THR A 266 0.25 -63.92 -7.49
C THR A 266 -0.22 -63.71 -8.93
N VAL A 267 -1.41 -63.17 -9.16
CA VAL A 267 -1.94 -62.95 -10.52
C VAL A 267 -1.22 -61.79 -11.20
N ILE A 268 -0.63 -62.04 -12.36
CA ILE A 268 0.02 -60.99 -13.14
C ILE A 268 -1.06 -60.10 -13.77
N ASN A 269 -0.91 -58.77 -13.69
CA ASN A 269 -1.97 -57.87 -14.12
C ASN A 269 -2.22 -57.94 -15.64
N GLY A 270 -3.39 -58.46 -16.03
CA GLY A 270 -3.74 -58.77 -17.41
C GLY A 270 -3.27 -60.13 -17.91
N GLU A 271 -2.97 -61.07 -17.00
CA GLU A 271 -2.96 -62.51 -17.27
C GLU A 271 -4.38 -62.98 -17.66
N GLN A 272 -4.44 -63.94 -18.59
CA GLN A 272 -5.69 -64.46 -19.13
C GLN A 272 -5.86 -65.95 -18.82
N TYR A 273 -7.12 -66.36 -18.65
CA TYR A 273 -7.50 -67.73 -18.28
C TYR A 273 -8.58 -68.26 -19.25
N TRP A 274 -8.43 -69.53 -19.62
CA TRP A 274 -9.34 -70.31 -20.46
C TRP A 274 -9.67 -71.65 -19.79
N CYS A 275 -10.76 -72.27 -20.21
CA CYS A 275 -11.00 -73.68 -19.98
C CYS A 275 -11.34 -74.43 -21.27
N ARG A 276 -11.19 -75.76 -21.23
CA ARG A 276 -11.57 -76.70 -22.29
C ARG A 276 -12.12 -77.97 -21.65
N GLY A 277 -13.11 -78.61 -22.28
CA GLY A 277 -13.56 -79.95 -21.88
C GLY A 277 -12.87 -81.03 -22.71
N GLU A 278 -12.50 -82.14 -22.09
CA GLU A 278 -12.06 -83.39 -22.73
C GLU A 278 -13.02 -84.51 -22.31
N ARG A 279 -13.49 -85.32 -23.26
CA ARG A 279 -14.40 -86.43 -22.97
C ARG A 279 -13.70 -87.55 -22.23
N HIS A 280 -14.37 -88.12 -21.21
CA HIS A 280 -13.80 -89.23 -20.43
C HIS A 280 -13.74 -90.55 -21.23
N ASP A 281 -14.63 -90.70 -22.21
CA ASP A 281 -14.85 -91.92 -23.00
C ASP A 281 -14.15 -91.91 -24.37
N ARG A 282 -13.76 -90.74 -24.87
CA ARG A 282 -13.37 -90.51 -26.28
C ARG A 282 -12.32 -89.39 -26.34
N PRO A 283 -11.31 -89.44 -27.24
CA PRO A 283 -10.19 -88.49 -27.29
C PRO A 283 -10.57 -87.10 -27.87
N THR A 284 -11.82 -86.69 -27.70
CA THR A 284 -12.44 -85.52 -28.31
C THR A 284 -12.53 -84.41 -27.27
N SER A 285 -12.00 -83.24 -27.62
CA SER A 285 -11.99 -82.08 -26.73
C SER A 285 -12.74 -80.90 -27.35
N SER A 286 -13.49 -80.18 -26.52
CA SER A 286 -14.33 -79.03 -26.86
C SER A 286 -13.56 -77.92 -27.56
N GLU A 287 -14.25 -76.91 -28.09
CA GLU A 287 -13.59 -75.63 -28.34
C GLU A 287 -13.24 -74.94 -27.01
N TYR A 288 -12.14 -74.18 -27.01
CA TYR A 288 -11.72 -73.38 -25.85
C TYR A 288 -12.76 -72.31 -25.52
N SER A 289 -12.83 -71.93 -24.24
CA SER A 289 -13.66 -70.81 -23.83
C SER A 289 -13.19 -69.46 -24.39
N SER A 290 -14.04 -68.44 -24.31
CA SER A 290 -13.55 -67.06 -24.31
C SER A 290 -12.63 -66.84 -23.09
N SER A 291 -11.64 -65.94 -23.23
CA SER A 291 -10.68 -65.71 -22.16
C SER A 291 -11.20 -64.72 -21.13
N VAL A 292 -10.98 -65.00 -19.84
CA VAL A 292 -11.21 -64.05 -18.75
C VAL A 292 -9.87 -63.42 -18.37
N THR A 293 -9.81 -62.09 -18.45
CA THR A 293 -8.66 -61.30 -17.99
C THR A 293 -8.91 -60.87 -16.54
N LEU A 294 -7.98 -61.17 -15.63
CA LEU A 294 -8.06 -60.72 -14.23
C LEU A 294 -7.28 -59.41 -14.03
N THR A 295 -7.88 -58.49 -13.27
CA THR A 295 -7.25 -57.24 -12.83
C THR A 295 -7.19 -57.22 -11.31
N VAL A 296 -5.96 -57.23 -10.77
CA VAL A 296 -5.70 -57.18 -9.33
C VAL A 296 -5.12 -55.82 -8.98
N ASN A 297 -5.66 -55.18 -7.95
CA ASN A 297 -5.09 -53.98 -7.37
C ASN A 297 -4.65 -54.22 -5.92
N GLU A 298 -3.69 -53.44 -5.44
CA GLU A 298 -3.56 -53.22 -4.01
C GLU A 298 -4.87 -52.65 -3.45
N ARG A 299 -5.26 -53.07 -2.24
CA ARG A 299 -6.36 -52.45 -1.50
C ARG A 299 -5.98 -50.98 -1.26
N PRO A 300 -6.76 -49.99 -1.72
CA PRO A 300 -6.32 -48.60 -1.65
C PRO A 300 -6.28 -48.10 -0.21
N LYS A 301 -5.35 -47.19 0.06
CA LYS A 301 -5.18 -46.51 1.34
C LYS A 301 -5.71 -45.07 1.23
N PRO A 302 -6.71 -44.66 2.03
CA PRO A 302 -7.27 -43.32 1.93
C PRO A 302 -6.26 -42.25 2.38
N ALA A 303 -6.14 -41.18 1.60
CA ALA A 303 -5.49 -39.95 2.03
C ALA A 303 -6.52 -39.05 2.74
N VAL A 304 -6.12 -38.43 3.84
CA VAL A 304 -6.95 -37.49 4.59
C VAL A 304 -6.28 -36.12 4.63
N SER A 305 -7.07 -35.07 4.42
CA SER A 305 -6.66 -33.67 4.62
C SER A 305 -7.63 -32.94 5.54
N ILE A 306 -7.11 -31.93 6.26
CA ILE A 306 -7.90 -30.98 7.05
C ILE A 306 -7.81 -29.62 6.37
N GLN A 307 -8.96 -28.94 6.23
CA GLN A 307 -9.04 -27.53 5.85
C GLN A 307 -9.72 -26.74 6.99
N PRO A 308 -9.10 -25.68 7.54
CA PRO A 308 -7.75 -25.20 7.25
C PRO A 308 -6.65 -26.19 7.66
N ASP A 309 -5.52 -26.06 6.97
CA ASP A 309 -4.26 -26.80 7.14
C ASP A 309 -3.38 -26.30 8.32
N HIS A 310 -3.89 -25.32 9.07
CA HIS A 310 -3.18 -24.59 10.12
C HIS A 310 -3.96 -24.60 11.45
N GLN A 311 -3.36 -24.02 12.50
CA GLN A 311 -3.94 -23.98 13.85
C GLN A 311 -5.40 -23.47 13.84
N VAL A 312 -6.32 -24.36 14.24
CA VAL A 312 -7.76 -24.10 14.31
C VAL A 312 -8.12 -23.58 15.70
N PHE A 313 -9.01 -22.60 15.78
CA PHE A 313 -9.46 -22.00 17.02
C PHE A 313 -10.93 -22.33 17.35
N ARG A 314 -11.24 -22.41 18.65
CA ARG A 314 -12.60 -22.69 19.15
C ARG A 314 -13.61 -21.69 18.58
N GLY A 315 -14.56 -22.19 17.81
CA GLY A 315 -15.60 -21.42 17.13
C GLY A 315 -15.44 -21.28 15.62
N GLU A 316 -14.30 -21.67 15.03
CA GLU A 316 -14.11 -21.72 13.58
C GLU A 316 -14.81 -22.93 12.95
N THR A 317 -14.94 -22.93 11.62
CA THR A 317 -15.33 -24.10 10.83
C THR A 317 -14.09 -24.86 10.38
N VAL A 318 -14.09 -26.18 10.57
CA VAL A 318 -13.09 -27.09 9.99
C VAL A 318 -13.77 -28.13 9.11
N THR A 319 -13.13 -28.58 8.05
CA THR A 319 -13.58 -29.67 7.18
C THR A 319 -12.47 -30.68 6.99
N LEU A 320 -12.73 -31.93 7.36
CA LEU A 320 -11.88 -33.07 7.04
C LEU A 320 -12.36 -33.70 5.73
N ARG A 321 -11.45 -33.95 4.79
CA ARG A 321 -11.74 -34.57 3.48
C ARG A 321 -10.99 -35.90 3.36
N CYS A 322 -11.67 -36.91 2.84
CA CYS A 322 -11.12 -38.23 2.59
C CYS A 322 -11.09 -38.52 1.08
N GLU A 323 -9.90 -38.81 0.55
CA GLU A 323 -9.69 -39.15 -0.85
C GLU A 323 -9.14 -40.57 -0.97
N ILE A 324 -9.91 -41.44 -1.63
CA ILE A 324 -9.48 -42.80 -1.97
C ILE A 324 -9.07 -42.76 -3.44
N LYS A 325 -7.78 -42.92 -3.71
CA LYS A 325 -7.17 -42.98 -5.05
C LYS A 325 -6.58 -44.37 -5.27
N GLY A 326 -6.52 -44.81 -6.53
CA GLY A 326 -6.16 -46.19 -6.87
C GLY A 326 -7.29 -47.19 -6.59
N GLY A 327 -7.01 -48.48 -6.73
CA GLY A 327 -7.96 -49.56 -6.48
C GLY A 327 -9.05 -49.77 -7.54
N GLY A 328 -9.21 -48.86 -8.52
CA GLY A 328 -10.15 -49.01 -9.65
C GLY A 328 -11.64 -48.92 -9.30
N VAL A 329 -11.99 -48.56 -8.07
CA VAL A 329 -13.36 -48.47 -7.56
C VAL A 329 -13.74 -47.01 -7.31
N SER A 330 -14.96 -46.61 -7.70
CA SER A 330 -15.47 -45.23 -7.57
C SER A 330 -16.66 -45.08 -6.61
N ASN A 331 -17.42 -46.14 -6.35
CA ASN A 331 -18.67 -46.12 -5.58
C ASN A 331 -18.46 -46.28 -4.05
N TRP A 332 -17.46 -45.61 -3.50
CA TRP A 332 -17.12 -45.68 -2.07
C TRP A 332 -18.17 -45.02 -1.16
N GLN A 333 -18.60 -45.74 -0.12
CA GLN A 333 -19.28 -45.18 1.05
C GLN A 333 -18.24 -44.88 2.12
N TYR A 334 -18.22 -43.66 2.64
CA TYR A 334 -17.19 -43.21 3.57
C TYR A 334 -17.58 -43.46 5.02
N SER A 335 -16.60 -43.57 5.90
CA SER A 335 -16.78 -43.61 7.36
C SER A 335 -15.58 -42.96 8.05
N TRP A 336 -15.86 -41.95 8.86
CA TRP A 336 -14.88 -41.24 9.67
C TRP A 336 -14.90 -41.75 11.11
N PHE A 337 -13.74 -41.96 11.70
CA PHE A 337 -13.58 -42.43 13.08
C PHE A 337 -12.75 -41.41 13.86
N LYS A 338 -13.08 -41.21 15.14
CA LYS A 338 -12.37 -40.29 16.04
C LYS A 338 -11.77 -41.08 17.20
N ASP A 339 -10.51 -40.77 17.55
CA ASP A 339 -9.78 -41.32 18.71
C ASP A 339 -9.85 -42.84 18.85
N GLY A 340 -9.73 -43.55 17.72
CA GLY A 340 -9.74 -45.01 17.66
C GLY A 340 -11.11 -45.68 17.87
N SER A 341 -12.19 -44.90 18.05
CA SER A 341 -13.54 -45.46 18.22
C SER A 341 -14.00 -46.28 17.01
N SER A 342 -14.73 -47.37 17.27
CA SER A 342 -15.34 -48.21 16.24
C SER A 342 -16.62 -47.61 15.63
N THR A 343 -17.22 -46.59 16.26
CA THR A 343 -18.44 -45.93 15.78
C THR A 343 -18.11 -44.76 14.84
N PRO A 344 -18.62 -44.72 13.60
CA PRO A 344 -18.36 -43.59 12.70
C PRO A 344 -19.01 -42.28 13.19
N VAL A 345 -18.24 -41.18 13.17
CA VAL A 345 -18.73 -39.81 13.45
C VAL A 345 -19.33 -39.13 12.21
N SER A 346 -19.07 -39.66 11.01
CA SER A 346 -19.63 -39.16 9.75
C SER A 346 -19.52 -40.21 8.64
N TYR A 347 -20.51 -40.24 7.74
CA TYR A 347 -20.55 -41.11 6.55
C TYR A 347 -20.30 -40.35 5.23
N LYS A 348 -19.98 -39.05 5.30
CA LYS A 348 -19.74 -38.20 4.12
C LYS A 348 -18.26 -38.18 3.76
N GLN A 349 -17.93 -38.06 2.47
CA GLN A 349 -16.54 -37.88 2.00
C GLN A 349 -15.86 -36.64 2.64
N GLN A 350 -16.65 -35.60 2.90
CA GLN A 350 -16.24 -34.38 3.59
C GLN A 350 -17.05 -34.27 4.89
N TYR A 351 -16.35 -34.19 6.01
CA TYR A 351 -16.91 -34.02 7.35
C TYR A 351 -16.58 -32.62 7.87
N SER A 352 -17.59 -31.74 7.89
CA SER A 352 -17.45 -30.35 8.32
C SER A 352 -18.04 -30.15 9.71
N ILE A 353 -17.25 -29.60 10.63
CA ILE A 353 -17.68 -29.16 11.96
C ILE A 353 -17.76 -27.63 11.89
N SER A 354 -18.96 -27.06 12.00
CA SER A 354 -19.21 -25.63 11.73
C SER A 354 -18.73 -24.68 12.82
N SER A 355 -18.57 -25.16 14.06
CA SER A 355 -18.07 -24.37 15.19
C SER A 355 -17.34 -25.29 16.18
N VAL A 356 -16.02 -25.50 15.97
CA VAL A 356 -15.25 -26.47 16.76
C VAL A 356 -15.14 -26.09 18.24
N THR A 357 -15.14 -27.13 19.08
CA THR A 357 -14.98 -27.12 20.53
C THR A 357 -13.70 -27.86 20.93
N ALA A 358 -13.31 -27.80 22.21
CA ALA A 358 -12.14 -28.54 22.69
C ALA A 358 -12.30 -30.07 22.57
N SER A 359 -13.53 -30.57 22.69
CA SER A 359 -13.92 -31.98 22.53
C SER A 359 -13.84 -32.49 21.07
N ASP A 360 -13.86 -31.58 20.09
CA ASP A 360 -13.60 -31.92 18.68
C ASP A 360 -12.10 -32.11 18.41
N GLY A 361 -11.22 -31.62 19.29
CA GLY A 361 -9.80 -31.94 19.24
C GLY A 361 -9.56 -33.43 19.42
N GLY A 362 -8.65 -34.01 18.63
CA GLY A 362 -8.37 -35.45 18.64
C GLY A 362 -7.78 -35.94 17.32
N THR A 363 -7.64 -37.25 17.22
CA THR A 363 -7.16 -37.97 16.03
C THR A 363 -8.33 -38.45 15.18
N TYR A 364 -8.21 -38.32 13.87
CA TYR A 364 -9.23 -38.71 12.90
C TYR A 364 -8.65 -39.66 11.84
N THR A 365 -9.37 -40.75 11.56
CA THR A 365 -9.11 -41.64 10.43
C THR A 365 -10.35 -41.77 9.55
N CYS A 366 -10.14 -42.15 8.29
CA CYS A 366 -11.19 -42.46 7.33
C CYS A 366 -11.04 -43.89 6.80
N ARG A 367 -12.16 -44.54 6.47
CA ARG A 367 -12.22 -45.77 5.68
C ARG A 367 -13.35 -45.68 4.65
N GLY A 368 -13.16 -46.29 3.49
CA GLY A 368 -14.21 -46.53 2.51
C GLY A 368 -14.72 -47.96 2.57
N ALA A 369 -16.03 -48.15 2.35
CA ALA A 369 -16.66 -49.43 2.02
C ALA A 369 -17.14 -49.41 0.57
N VAL A 370 -17.06 -50.52 -0.15
CA VAL A 370 -17.55 -50.64 -1.53
C VAL A 370 -19.06 -50.92 -1.49
N ARG A 371 -19.87 -50.02 -2.05
CA ARG A 371 -21.33 -50.02 -1.86
C ARG A 371 -22.00 -51.33 -2.23
N GLY A 372 -22.78 -51.89 -1.29
CA GLY A 372 -23.52 -53.14 -1.47
C GLY A 372 -22.70 -54.41 -1.22
N THR A 373 -21.54 -54.30 -0.57
CA THR A 373 -20.58 -55.41 -0.44
C THR A 373 -19.82 -55.39 0.88
N SER A 374 -19.07 -56.46 1.17
CA SER A 374 -18.17 -56.58 2.33
C SER A 374 -16.74 -56.04 2.11
N ARG A 375 -16.43 -55.42 0.95
CA ARG A 375 -15.08 -54.87 0.68
C ARG A 375 -14.89 -53.48 1.25
N TYR A 376 -13.66 -53.21 1.68
CA TYR A 376 -13.25 -51.94 2.27
C TYR A 376 -11.85 -51.53 1.77
N SER A 377 -11.55 -50.24 1.90
CA SER A 377 -10.16 -49.73 1.90
C SER A 377 -9.44 -50.13 3.19
N HIS A 378 -8.13 -49.83 3.25
CA HIS A 378 -7.46 -49.67 4.55
C HIS A 378 -8.05 -48.46 5.30
N TYR A 379 -7.74 -48.32 6.59
CA TYR A 379 -7.85 -47.02 7.26
C TYR A 379 -6.80 -46.06 6.69
N SER A 380 -7.11 -44.77 6.69
CA SER A 380 -6.14 -43.71 6.43
C SER A 380 -5.04 -43.69 7.50
N GLU A 381 -3.96 -42.96 7.24
CA GLU A 381 -3.16 -42.41 8.33
C GLU A 381 -4.03 -41.52 9.23
N ALA A 382 -3.67 -41.46 10.52
CA ALA A 382 -4.38 -40.64 11.49
C ALA A 382 -3.93 -39.18 11.39
N VAL A 383 -4.88 -38.26 11.24
CA VAL A 383 -4.61 -36.82 11.26
C VAL A 383 -5.08 -36.21 12.59
N THR A 384 -4.31 -35.30 13.17
CA THR A 384 -4.62 -34.70 14.48
C THR A 384 -5.22 -33.31 14.32
N LEU A 385 -6.49 -33.16 14.68
CA LEU A 385 -7.15 -31.87 14.82
C LEU A 385 -6.81 -31.26 16.19
N THR A 386 -6.04 -30.18 16.21
CA THR A 386 -5.69 -29.45 17.44
C THR A 386 -6.51 -28.16 17.55
N VAL A 387 -7.54 -28.16 18.42
CA VAL A 387 -8.41 -26.99 18.64
C VAL A 387 -7.86 -26.12 19.77
N SER A 388 -7.53 -24.87 19.45
CA SER A 388 -6.93 -23.91 20.37
C SER A 388 -7.94 -22.88 20.92
N GLY A 389 -7.66 -22.32 22.10
CA GLY A 389 -8.49 -21.25 22.68
C GLY A 389 -8.54 -19.99 21.80
N LYS A 390 -9.68 -19.27 21.83
CA LYS A 390 -9.93 -18.08 21.00
C LYS A 390 -8.79 -17.05 21.14
N PRO A 391 -8.05 -16.73 20.07
CA PRO A 391 -6.79 -16.01 20.18
C PRO A 391 -7.03 -14.53 20.50
N LYS A 392 -6.06 -13.90 21.17
CA LYS A 392 -6.03 -12.48 21.48
C LYS A 392 -4.85 -11.83 20.75
N PRO A 393 -5.07 -10.80 19.93
CA PRO A 393 -4.01 -10.10 19.22
C PRO A 393 -3.32 -9.06 20.11
N THR A 394 -2.11 -8.69 19.71
CA THR A 394 -1.31 -7.62 20.31
C THR A 394 -1.19 -6.49 19.30
N VAL A 395 -1.59 -5.28 19.69
CA VAL A 395 -1.32 -4.06 18.90
C VAL A 395 0.06 -3.51 19.29
N ARG A 396 0.81 -3.04 18.29
CA ARG A 396 2.04 -2.26 18.45
C ARG A 396 1.85 -0.92 17.74
N ALA A 397 2.29 0.16 18.37
CA ALA A 397 2.35 1.49 17.75
C ALA A 397 3.82 1.88 17.52
N ASP A 398 4.08 2.54 16.41
CA ASP A 398 5.36 3.16 16.10
C ASP A 398 5.11 4.63 15.64
N PRO A 399 5.67 5.65 16.32
CA PRO A 399 6.41 5.57 17.57
C PRO A 399 5.54 5.13 18.77
N ARG A 400 6.17 4.48 19.77
CA ARG A 400 5.49 3.85 20.91
C ARG A 400 4.91 4.80 21.98
N SER A 401 5.15 6.11 21.91
CA SER A 401 4.97 7.02 23.05
C SER A 401 4.23 8.32 22.69
N SER A 402 4.96 9.40 22.40
CA SER A 402 4.42 10.73 22.20
C SER A 402 4.59 11.24 20.77
N VAL A 403 3.53 11.87 20.28
CA VAL A 403 3.40 12.40 18.92
C VAL A 403 2.79 13.79 18.94
N TYR A 404 3.17 14.62 17.98
CA TYR A 404 2.58 15.94 17.83
C TYR A 404 1.34 15.90 16.92
N THR A 405 0.45 16.88 17.06
CA THR A 405 -0.67 17.07 16.13
C THR A 405 -0.17 17.13 14.67
N GLY A 406 -0.73 16.30 13.80
CA GLY A 406 -0.30 16.14 12.41
C GLY A 406 0.87 15.15 12.19
N ASP A 407 1.46 14.56 13.22
CA ASP A 407 2.32 13.37 13.04
C ASP A 407 1.46 12.17 12.63
N THR A 408 2.07 11.22 11.91
CA THR A 408 1.45 9.92 11.58
C THR A 408 2.02 8.82 12.46
N VAL A 409 1.13 8.04 13.08
CA VAL A 409 1.45 6.80 13.80
C VAL A 409 1.25 5.63 12.85
N THR A 410 2.18 4.68 12.80
CA THR A 410 1.95 3.37 12.18
C THR A 410 1.58 2.34 13.26
N LEU A 411 0.38 1.79 13.14
CA LEU A 411 -0.14 0.73 14.01
C LEU A 411 0.06 -0.62 13.31
N THR A 412 0.52 -1.63 14.03
CA THR A 412 0.64 -3.02 13.56
C THR A 412 -0.12 -3.95 14.49
N CYS A 413 -1.01 -4.78 13.94
CA CYS A 413 -1.71 -5.82 14.70
C CYS A 413 -1.01 -7.17 14.52
N GLU A 414 -0.67 -7.83 15.63
CA GLU A 414 0.01 -9.12 15.66
C GLU A 414 -0.91 -10.19 16.24
N VAL A 415 -1.05 -11.30 15.52
CA VAL A 415 -1.91 -12.44 15.87
C VAL A 415 -1.22 -13.72 15.39
N LYS A 416 -1.49 -14.85 16.03
CA LYS A 416 -1.00 -16.16 15.58
C LYS A 416 -1.76 -16.61 14.33
N SER A 417 -1.12 -17.40 13.47
CA SER A 417 -1.62 -17.81 12.14
C SER A 417 -1.73 -16.65 11.11
N THR A 418 -1.78 -17.00 9.84
CA THR A 418 -1.88 -16.11 8.66
C THR A 418 -3.32 -16.07 8.12
N GLY A 419 -3.62 -15.27 7.10
CA GLY A 419 -4.98 -15.23 6.53
C GLY A 419 -6.01 -14.62 7.48
N TRP A 420 -5.72 -13.42 7.98
CA TRP A 420 -6.61 -12.59 8.80
C TRP A 420 -6.87 -11.26 8.10
N GLU A 421 -8.12 -10.80 8.14
CA GLU A 421 -8.46 -9.39 7.90
C GLU A 421 -8.50 -8.66 9.24
N PHE A 422 -7.96 -7.44 9.31
CA PHE A 422 -7.82 -6.71 10.57
C PHE A 422 -8.89 -5.64 10.77
N LEU A 423 -9.44 -5.59 11.98
CA LEU A 423 -10.45 -4.64 12.42
C LEU A 423 -9.79 -3.66 13.40
N TRP A 424 -9.80 -2.39 13.05
CA TRP A 424 -9.15 -1.33 13.82
C TRP A 424 -10.16 -0.49 14.58
N TYR A 425 -9.83 -0.13 15.82
CA TYR A 425 -10.66 0.66 16.72
C TYR A 425 -9.84 1.81 17.30
N LYS A 426 -10.43 2.99 17.39
CA LYS A 426 -9.91 4.16 18.11
C LYS A 426 -10.93 4.55 19.17
N ASP A 427 -10.49 4.72 20.41
CA ASP A 427 -11.32 5.14 21.54
C ASP A 427 -12.60 4.28 21.68
N SER A 428 -12.42 2.96 21.49
CA SER A 428 -13.46 1.91 21.39
C SER A 428 -14.43 1.97 20.21
N GLN A 429 -14.37 2.99 19.33
CA GLN A 429 -15.16 3.07 18.10
C GLN A 429 -14.41 2.43 16.90
N PRO A 430 -15.11 1.75 15.96
CA PRO A 430 -14.47 1.16 14.79
C PRO A 430 -14.01 2.24 13.80
N LEU A 431 -12.73 2.20 13.40
CA LEU A 431 -12.19 3.07 12.37
C LEU A 431 -12.69 2.63 10.99
N GLN A 432 -13.24 3.58 10.23
CA GLN A 432 -13.52 3.39 8.81
C GLN A 432 -12.21 3.54 8.01
N PRO A 433 -11.95 2.72 6.98
CA PRO A 433 -10.77 2.87 6.13
C PRO A 433 -10.78 4.22 5.42
N GLN A 434 -9.67 4.95 5.46
CA GLN A 434 -9.53 6.22 4.73
C GLN A 434 -9.20 5.98 3.25
N SER A 435 -8.48 4.90 2.93
CA SER A 435 -8.25 4.40 1.58
C SER A 435 -8.85 2.99 1.39
N PRO A 436 -9.24 2.59 0.16
CA PRO A 436 -9.48 1.19 -0.17
C PRO A 436 -8.29 0.28 0.15
N VAL A 437 -7.07 0.82 0.18
CA VAL A 437 -5.82 0.11 0.47
C VAL A 437 -5.72 -0.30 1.95
N ASP A 438 -6.27 0.48 2.88
CA ASP A 438 -6.19 0.22 4.34
C ASP A 438 -7.24 -0.79 4.83
N LYS A 439 -8.08 -1.31 3.92
CA LYS A 439 -9.26 -2.08 4.30
C LYS A 439 -8.89 -3.52 4.67
N GLY A 440 -8.70 -3.75 5.96
CA GLY A 440 -8.39 -5.07 6.52
C GLY A 440 -6.90 -5.36 6.66
N THR A 441 -6.02 -4.38 6.47
CA THR A 441 -4.57 -4.55 6.51
C THR A 441 -4.00 -4.74 7.92
N LYS A 442 -2.98 -5.60 8.03
CA LYS A 442 -2.22 -5.85 9.28
C LYS A 442 -1.62 -4.57 9.87
N THR A 443 -1.34 -3.59 9.01
CA THR A 443 -0.82 -2.26 9.36
C THR A 443 -1.83 -1.18 9.01
N LEU A 444 -1.96 -0.17 9.86
CA LEU A 444 -2.78 1.02 9.62
C LEU A 444 -1.97 2.26 10.01
N SER A 445 -1.87 3.22 9.10
CA SER A 445 -1.24 4.53 9.38
C SER A 445 -2.33 5.55 9.71
N VAL A 446 -2.19 6.26 10.84
CA VAL A 446 -3.17 7.22 11.35
C VAL A 446 -2.50 8.55 11.68
N THR A 447 -2.89 9.62 11.00
CA THR A 447 -2.49 10.99 11.36
C THR A 447 -3.34 11.49 12.54
N VAL A 448 -2.69 11.92 13.62
CA VAL A 448 -3.36 12.37 14.85
C VAL A 448 -3.66 13.86 14.80
N SER A 449 -4.94 14.24 14.71
CA SER A 449 -5.36 15.63 14.47
C SER A 449 -5.62 16.48 15.72
N HIS A 450 -5.81 15.87 16.88
CA HIS A 450 -6.19 16.56 18.13
C HIS A 450 -5.26 16.13 19.28
N ALA A 451 -4.91 17.08 20.15
CA ALA A 451 -4.13 16.79 21.36
C ALA A 451 -4.99 16.03 22.41
N GLY A 452 -4.34 15.26 23.27
CA GLY A 452 -4.97 14.38 24.25
C GLY A 452 -4.42 12.95 24.20
N THR A 453 -5.10 12.00 24.84
CA THR A 453 -4.74 10.57 24.76
C THR A 453 -5.62 9.87 23.72
N ALA A 454 -5.03 9.06 22.85
CA ALA A 454 -5.74 8.21 21.91
C ALA A 454 -5.50 6.73 22.25
N GLU A 455 -6.57 5.93 22.35
CA GLU A 455 -6.46 4.48 22.48
C GLU A 455 -6.68 3.78 21.14
N PHE A 456 -5.68 3.03 20.68
CA PHE A 456 -5.82 2.18 19.51
C PHE A 456 -5.90 0.70 19.91
N ARG A 457 -6.90 -0.01 19.38
CA ARG A 457 -7.11 -1.45 19.61
C ARG A 457 -7.31 -2.14 18.27
N CYS A 458 -6.94 -3.41 18.18
CA CYS A 458 -7.24 -4.24 17.01
C CYS A 458 -7.96 -5.53 17.40
N ALA A 459 -8.79 -6.01 16.47
CA ALA A 459 -9.22 -7.40 16.39
C ALA A 459 -8.87 -7.95 15.00
N ALA A 460 -9.02 -9.25 14.81
CA ALA A 460 -8.81 -9.91 13.52
C ALA A 460 -10.04 -10.77 13.19
N ARG A 461 -10.40 -10.89 11.92
CA ARG A 461 -11.52 -11.70 11.43
C ARG A 461 -11.11 -12.61 10.27
N ARG A 462 -11.83 -13.71 10.13
CA ARG A 462 -11.66 -14.72 9.07
C ARG A 462 -13.04 -15.31 8.77
N GLY A 463 -13.65 -14.88 7.67
CA GLY A 463 -15.07 -15.15 7.40
C GLY A 463 -15.96 -14.61 8.52
N ALA A 464 -16.80 -15.47 9.10
CA ALA A 464 -17.67 -15.13 10.24
C ALA A 464 -16.96 -15.12 11.61
N TYR A 465 -15.75 -15.68 11.72
CA TYR A 465 -15.03 -15.76 12.99
C TYR A 465 -14.22 -14.49 13.25
N THR A 466 -14.34 -13.92 14.45
CA THR A 466 -13.58 -12.75 14.91
C THR A 466 -12.87 -13.09 16.22
N THR A 467 -11.61 -12.69 16.37
CA THR A 467 -10.76 -12.93 17.55
C THR A 467 -11.22 -12.14 18.80
N GLN A 468 -10.46 -12.18 19.89
CA GLN A 468 -10.65 -11.20 20.97
C GLN A 468 -10.10 -9.83 20.55
N THR A 469 -10.57 -8.75 21.16
CA THR A 469 -9.93 -7.42 21.00
C THR A 469 -8.61 -7.37 21.77
N SER A 470 -7.61 -6.66 21.25
CA SER A 470 -6.33 -6.43 21.90
C SER A 470 -6.46 -5.60 23.20
N ALA A 471 -5.40 -5.60 23.99
CA ALA A 471 -5.15 -4.47 24.91
C ALA A 471 -4.97 -3.17 24.09
N PRO A 472 -5.17 -1.97 24.67
CA PRO A 472 -4.93 -0.71 23.96
C PRO A 472 -3.44 -0.44 23.79
N ALA A 473 -3.04 0.05 22.61
CA ALA A 473 -1.88 0.92 22.47
C ALA A 473 -2.34 2.34 22.81
N VAL A 474 -1.85 2.86 23.93
CA VAL A 474 -2.17 4.22 24.42
C VAL A 474 -1.11 5.16 23.89
N ILE A 475 -1.53 6.23 23.20
CA ILE A 475 -0.63 7.20 22.56
C ILE A 475 -0.95 8.60 23.07
N THR A 476 0.08 9.34 23.49
CA THR A 476 -0.05 10.72 23.97
C THR A 476 0.17 11.68 22.81
N VAL A 477 -0.85 12.45 22.45
CA VAL A 477 -0.78 13.48 21.41
C VAL A 477 -0.63 14.86 22.05
N THR A 478 0.49 15.53 21.79
CA THR A 478 0.74 16.91 22.21
C THR A 478 0.43 17.88 21.07
N ALA A 479 -0.06 19.08 21.39
CA ALA A 479 -0.09 20.16 20.41
C ALA A 479 1.34 20.52 19.99
N ARG A 480 1.56 20.90 18.72
CA ARG A 480 2.87 21.43 18.30
C ARG A 480 3.16 22.73 19.06
N PRO A 481 4.40 22.97 19.51
CA PRO A 481 4.79 24.28 19.97
C PRO A 481 4.74 25.26 18.80
N LYS A 482 4.20 26.46 19.04
CA LYS A 482 4.18 27.56 18.09
C LYS A 482 5.33 28.51 18.41
N ALA A 483 6.04 28.95 17.37
CA ALA A 483 7.12 29.91 17.54
C ALA A 483 6.58 31.34 17.76
N THR A 484 7.35 32.19 18.43
CA THR A 484 7.05 33.61 18.66
C THR A 484 8.27 34.46 18.33
N VAL A 485 8.09 35.44 17.44
CA VAL A 485 9.14 36.42 17.10
C VAL A 485 8.95 37.69 17.94
N THR A 486 10.04 38.19 18.53
CA THR A 486 10.12 39.48 19.20
C THR A 486 11.21 40.35 18.58
N ILE A 487 11.09 41.68 18.70
CA ILE A 487 12.06 42.65 18.17
C ILE A 487 12.58 43.51 19.34
N HIS A 488 13.89 43.71 19.43
CA HIS A 488 14.53 44.53 20.46
C HIS A 488 15.63 45.44 19.86
N PRO A 489 15.60 46.78 20.04
CA PRO A 489 14.55 47.55 20.70
C PRO A 489 13.20 47.44 19.97
N ALA A 490 12.12 47.86 20.64
CA ALA A 490 10.78 47.84 20.05
C ALA A 490 10.65 48.82 18.87
N ASP A 491 9.76 48.51 17.95
CA ASP A 491 9.44 49.32 16.76
C ASP A 491 8.92 50.72 17.17
N PRO A 492 9.31 51.82 16.49
CA PRO A 492 10.14 51.87 15.29
C PRO A 492 11.65 51.84 15.55
N VAL A 493 12.37 51.31 14.57
CA VAL A 493 13.84 51.18 14.54
C VAL A 493 14.41 52.16 13.51
N PHE A 494 15.55 52.78 13.82
CA PHE A 494 16.12 53.86 13.02
C PHE A 494 17.31 53.43 12.15
N ILE A 495 17.57 54.13 11.04
CA ILE A 495 18.73 53.86 10.18
C ILE A 495 20.03 54.14 10.96
N GLY A 496 20.95 53.17 10.94
CA GLY A 496 22.18 53.14 11.75
C GLY A 496 22.01 52.58 13.17
N GLU A 497 20.80 52.20 13.59
CA GLU A 497 20.56 51.54 14.87
C GLU A 497 20.92 50.05 14.81
N THR A 498 21.15 49.43 15.97
CA THR A 498 21.26 47.97 16.10
C THR A 498 19.92 47.38 16.58
N VAL A 499 19.42 46.35 15.90
CA VAL A 499 18.22 45.61 16.31
C VAL A 499 18.47 44.10 16.31
N THR A 500 17.90 43.39 17.27
CA THR A 500 17.88 41.93 17.32
C THR A 500 16.45 41.42 17.23
N LEU A 501 16.20 40.51 16.29
CA LEU A 501 14.97 39.72 16.22
C LEU A 501 15.23 38.38 16.89
N THR A 502 14.42 38.02 17.88
CA THR A 502 14.55 36.76 18.65
C THR A 502 13.37 35.85 18.33
N CYS A 503 13.62 34.56 18.17
CA CYS A 503 12.63 33.51 17.98
C CYS A 503 12.62 32.58 19.19
N ASP A 504 11.53 32.57 19.95
CA ASP A 504 11.29 31.57 21.00
C ASP A 504 10.28 30.51 20.51
N ILE A 505 10.39 29.30 21.05
CA ILE A 505 9.56 28.11 20.75
C ILE A 505 9.19 27.38 22.08
N GLY A 506 9.56 27.95 23.23
CA GLY A 506 9.29 27.41 24.55
C GLY A 506 10.35 26.41 25.05
N SER A 507 10.45 26.32 26.37
CA SER A 507 11.43 25.48 27.06
C SER A 507 11.12 23.98 26.93
N GLY A 508 12.01 23.22 26.30
CA GLY A 508 11.95 21.75 26.34
C GLY A 508 12.95 20.99 25.45
N HIS A 509 13.33 21.54 24.29
CA HIS A 509 14.15 20.81 23.30
C HIS A 509 15.20 21.70 22.62
N HIS A 510 16.29 21.10 22.14
CA HIS A 510 17.26 21.76 21.27
C HIS A 510 16.67 21.95 19.85
N TRP A 511 16.30 23.18 19.53
CA TRP A 511 15.77 23.58 18.23
C TRP A 511 16.88 24.08 17.28
N GLN A 512 16.78 23.72 16.00
CA GLN A 512 17.43 24.42 14.90
C GLN A 512 16.44 25.41 14.30
N TYR A 513 16.79 26.69 14.25
CA TYR A 513 15.89 27.77 13.87
C TYR A 513 15.95 28.06 12.37
N TYR A 514 14.81 28.38 11.76
CA TYR A 514 14.66 28.72 10.34
C TYR A 514 13.91 30.04 10.22
N TRP A 515 14.57 31.06 9.70
CA TRP A 515 14.02 32.40 9.55
C TRP A 515 13.61 32.66 8.09
N PHE A 516 12.54 33.44 7.93
CA PHE A 516 12.03 33.84 6.63
C PHE A 516 11.75 35.34 6.64
N LYS A 517 12.21 36.04 5.60
CA LYS A 517 11.89 37.45 5.33
C LYS A 517 11.07 37.54 4.05
N ASN A 518 9.90 38.14 4.11
CA ASN A 518 8.95 38.22 3.00
C ASN A 518 8.72 36.83 2.35
N SER A 519 8.52 35.81 3.19
CA SER A 519 8.38 34.38 2.84
C SER A 519 9.59 33.70 2.17
N LYS A 520 10.72 34.39 1.98
CA LYS A 520 11.97 33.80 1.46
C LYS A 520 12.91 33.41 2.61
N PRO A 521 13.66 32.28 2.54
CA PRO A 521 14.61 31.90 3.58
C PRO A 521 15.69 32.96 3.81
N LEU A 522 15.95 33.29 5.06
CA LEU A 522 16.96 34.27 5.47
C LEU A 522 18.26 33.55 5.85
N SER A 523 19.14 33.37 4.87
CA SER A 523 20.40 32.60 5.00
C SER A 523 21.29 33.06 6.16
N GLU A 524 21.39 34.36 6.39
CA GLU A 524 22.19 34.97 7.47
C GLU A 524 21.77 34.50 8.87
N ALA A 525 20.47 34.40 9.12
CA ALA A 525 19.88 34.04 10.41
C ALA A 525 19.73 32.52 10.60
N GLN A 526 20.03 31.73 9.57
CA GLN A 526 19.72 30.31 9.54
C GLN A 526 20.43 29.53 10.66
N GLN A 527 19.69 28.65 11.33
CA GLN A 527 20.05 27.88 12.53
C GLN A 527 20.15 28.68 13.85
N ARG A 528 20.07 30.02 13.85
CA ARG A 528 20.20 30.87 15.05
C ARG A 528 18.84 31.27 15.63
N ASN A 529 18.70 31.25 16.95
CA ASN A 529 17.52 31.77 17.66
C ASN A 529 17.40 33.30 17.55
N GLU A 530 18.51 33.99 17.30
CA GLU A 530 18.61 35.45 17.18
C GLU A 530 19.18 35.88 15.82
N TYR A 531 18.62 36.97 15.28
CA TYR A 531 19.11 37.68 14.11
C TYR A 531 19.35 39.15 14.46
N THR A 532 20.62 39.51 14.69
CA THR A 532 21.05 40.88 14.95
C THR A 532 21.49 41.57 13.67
N ILE A 533 20.93 42.75 13.41
CA ILE A 533 21.32 43.69 12.36
C ILE A 533 22.02 44.87 13.06
N SER A 534 23.34 44.97 12.96
CA SER A 534 24.12 45.99 13.69
C SER A 534 24.03 47.40 13.10
N ASN A 535 23.67 47.52 11.82
CA ASN A 535 23.53 48.77 11.09
C ASN A 535 22.25 48.69 10.24
N VAL A 536 21.12 49.06 10.82
CA VAL A 536 19.82 49.02 10.15
C VAL A 536 19.78 50.02 8.99
N ALA A 537 19.13 49.61 7.90
CA ALA A 537 18.99 50.37 6.66
C ALA A 537 17.64 50.07 6.01
N ALA A 538 17.15 50.92 5.11
CA ALA A 538 15.82 50.76 4.51
C ALA A 538 15.56 49.38 3.86
N SER A 539 16.60 48.73 3.32
CA SER A 539 16.57 47.36 2.78
C SER A 539 16.22 46.28 3.82
N HIS A 540 16.43 46.56 5.11
CA HIS A 540 16.10 45.65 6.21
C HIS A 540 14.60 45.57 6.51
N ARG A 541 13.80 46.57 6.10
CA ARG A 541 12.33 46.55 6.21
C ARG A 541 11.72 45.28 5.63
N GLY A 542 10.70 44.72 6.29
CA GLY A 542 9.98 43.55 5.78
C GLY A 542 9.21 42.79 6.86
N VAL A 543 8.55 41.73 6.44
CA VAL A 543 7.81 40.79 7.31
C VAL A 543 8.70 39.61 7.64
N TYR A 544 8.93 39.37 8.93
CA TYR A 544 9.77 38.31 9.46
C TYR A 544 8.91 37.23 10.13
N THR A 545 9.25 35.96 9.88
CA THR A 545 8.71 34.79 10.58
C THR A 545 9.82 33.81 10.89
N CYS A 546 9.62 32.97 11.91
CA CYS A 546 10.54 31.88 12.24
C CYS A 546 9.80 30.55 12.46
N LYS A 547 10.54 29.44 12.42
CA LYS A 547 10.11 28.12 12.91
C LYS A 547 11.29 27.27 13.34
N GLY A 548 11.07 26.31 14.22
CA GLY A 548 12.06 25.36 14.68
C GLY A 548 11.95 24.01 13.98
N ARG A 549 13.08 23.31 13.87
CA ARG A 549 13.17 21.86 13.65
C ARG A 549 13.87 21.25 14.87
N GLN A 550 13.35 20.16 15.41
CA GLN A 550 14.00 19.47 16.52
C GLN A 550 15.28 18.77 16.04
N SER A 551 16.34 18.79 16.85
CA SER A 551 17.63 18.21 16.48
C SER A 551 17.66 16.67 16.51
N THR A 552 16.89 16.05 17.41
CA THR A 552 16.91 14.59 17.65
C THR A 552 15.95 13.80 16.76
N GLN A 553 14.93 14.45 16.19
CA GLN A 553 13.95 13.88 15.25
C GLN A 553 13.51 14.96 14.27
N PRO A 554 13.19 14.66 13.00
CA PRO A 554 12.89 15.66 11.96
C PRO A 554 11.48 16.30 12.10
N ARG A 555 11.06 16.60 13.32
CA ARG A 555 9.81 17.29 13.66
C ARG A 555 9.99 18.80 13.57
N TYR A 556 8.93 19.50 13.17
CA TYR A 556 8.88 20.97 13.09
C TYR A 556 7.90 21.54 14.11
N SER A 557 8.20 22.75 14.60
CA SER A 557 7.24 23.64 15.26
C SER A 557 6.20 24.14 14.25
N GLU A 558 5.15 24.79 14.74
CA GLU A 558 4.38 25.70 13.89
C GLU A 558 5.22 26.95 13.57
N THR A 559 4.95 27.59 12.43
CA THR A 559 5.55 28.88 12.08
C THR A 559 5.01 29.96 13.01
N SER A 560 5.86 30.94 13.34
CA SER A 560 5.44 32.09 14.12
C SER A 560 4.36 32.92 13.42
N ASP A 561 3.66 33.72 14.21
CA ASP A 561 2.96 34.87 13.65
C ASP A 561 3.95 35.82 12.96
N ALA A 562 3.44 36.58 12.00
CA ALA A 562 4.21 37.42 11.12
C ALA A 562 4.45 38.80 11.75
N VAL A 563 5.71 39.15 11.99
CA VAL A 563 6.10 40.42 12.62
C VAL A 563 6.76 41.33 11.59
N THR A 564 6.26 42.54 11.43
CA THR A 564 6.82 43.54 10.52
C THR A 564 7.89 44.34 11.23
N LEU A 565 9.10 44.42 10.67
CA LEU A 565 10.12 45.38 11.06
C LEU A 565 9.94 46.65 10.24
N THR A 566 9.55 47.75 10.87
CA THR A 566 9.63 49.09 10.24
C THR A 566 11.05 49.64 10.36
N VAL A 567 11.38 50.58 9.47
CA VAL A 567 12.68 51.27 9.47
C VAL A 567 12.43 52.73 9.13
N SER A 568 12.88 53.63 10.01
CA SER A 568 12.66 55.07 9.94
C SER A 568 13.96 55.86 9.82
N GLU A 569 13.88 57.07 9.25
CA GLU A 569 15.04 57.97 9.16
C GLU A 569 15.51 58.41 10.55
N LYS A 570 16.83 58.64 10.68
CA LYS A 570 17.45 59.04 11.95
C LYS A 570 16.87 60.39 12.42
N PRO A 571 16.27 60.48 13.62
CA PRO A 571 15.56 61.68 14.03
C PRO A 571 16.49 62.81 14.48
N LYS A 572 15.94 64.02 14.54
CA LYS A 572 16.59 65.26 14.99
C LYS A 572 15.67 65.94 16.02
N PRO A 573 16.16 66.31 17.22
CA PRO A 573 15.35 67.03 18.20
C PRO A 573 15.29 68.54 17.88
N GLU A 574 14.22 69.17 18.36
CA GLU A 574 14.06 70.63 18.37
C GLU A 574 14.55 71.21 19.70
N LEU A 575 15.19 72.38 19.68
CA LEU A 575 15.71 73.05 20.87
C LEU A 575 15.03 74.40 21.06
N THR A 576 14.30 74.54 22.16
CA THR A 576 13.54 75.75 22.52
C THR A 576 14.02 76.34 23.85
N SER A 577 13.56 77.56 24.19
CA SER A 577 13.88 78.26 25.43
C SER A 577 12.62 78.88 26.04
N SER A 578 12.56 78.91 27.38
CA SER A 578 11.51 79.57 28.15
C SER A 578 11.50 81.09 27.99
N HIS A 579 12.59 81.70 27.49
CA HIS A 579 12.74 83.15 27.37
C HIS A 579 12.86 83.61 25.92
N LYS A 580 12.18 84.72 25.59
CA LYS A 580 12.16 85.33 24.25
C LYS A 580 12.85 86.69 24.25
N GLY A 581 14.18 86.69 24.20
CA GLY A 581 15.00 87.89 24.13
C GLY A 581 16.33 87.74 24.89
N ALA A 582 17.00 88.86 25.17
CA ALA A 582 18.14 88.86 26.08
C ALA A 582 17.68 88.58 27.52
N ALA A 583 18.38 87.70 28.21
CA ALA A 583 18.19 87.44 29.64
C ALA A 583 18.89 88.53 30.46
N LEU A 584 18.24 88.98 31.53
CA LEU A 584 18.85 89.91 32.49
C LEU A 584 19.69 89.11 33.49
N ILE A 585 20.80 89.71 33.93
CA ILE A 585 21.69 89.10 34.93
C ILE A 585 20.89 88.80 36.21
N GLY A 586 20.99 87.57 36.71
CA GLY A 586 20.28 87.06 37.88
C GLY A 586 18.97 86.30 37.59
N ASN A 587 18.40 86.39 36.38
CA ASN A 587 17.17 85.66 36.06
C ASN A 587 17.44 84.19 35.68
N PRO A 588 16.53 83.24 35.96
CA PRO A 588 16.62 81.88 35.47
C PRO A 588 16.20 81.75 34.00
N VAL A 589 16.76 80.77 33.29
CA VAL A 589 16.40 80.37 31.92
C VAL A 589 16.34 78.85 31.83
N VAL A 590 15.28 78.31 31.22
CA VAL A 590 15.13 76.87 30.96
C VAL A 590 15.16 76.63 29.45
N LEU A 591 16.01 75.72 29.00
CA LEU A 591 16.01 75.18 27.65
C LEU A 591 15.22 73.87 27.63
N TYR A 592 14.51 73.58 26.54
CA TYR A 592 13.82 72.30 26.33
C TYR A 592 14.31 71.64 25.04
N CYS A 593 14.55 70.33 25.11
CA CYS A 593 14.93 69.50 23.97
C CYS A 593 13.74 68.58 23.65
N GLU A 594 13.02 68.89 22.58
CA GLU A 594 11.79 68.20 22.20
C GLU A 594 12.08 67.18 21.09
N LEU A 595 11.46 66.01 21.19
CA LEU A 595 11.65 64.90 20.26
C LEU A 595 10.35 64.10 20.16
N ASP A 596 9.78 64.03 18.97
CA ASP A 596 8.68 63.11 18.68
C ASP A 596 9.10 61.68 19.04
N GLN A 597 8.25 61.00 19.81
CA GLN A 597 8.51 59.64 20.35
C GLN A 597 9.65 59.59 21.39
N SER A 598 9.68 60.54 22.34
CA SER A 598 10.66 60.63 23.45
C SER A 598 10.76 59.41 24.40
N ALA A 599 9.88 58.41 24.28
CA ALA A 599 9.90 57.21 25.11
C ALA A 599 11.20 56.39 24.95
N GLY A 600 11.90 56.17 26.08
CA GLY A 600 13.15 55.39 26.12
C GLY A 600 14.42 56.15 25.69
N TRP A 601 14.31 57.41 25.30
CA TRP A 601 15.45 58.28 24.99
C TRP A 601 16.01 58.97 26.25
N ARG A 602 17.33 59.24 26.25
CA ARG A 602 18.00 60.11 27.21
C ARG A 602 18.58 61.31 26.48
N PHE A 603 18.52 62.50 27.07
CA PHE A 603 18.98 63.74 26.45
C PHE A 603 20.38 64.13 26.93
N TYR A 604 21.13 64.79 26.05
CA TYR A 604 22.52 65.21 26.21
C TYR A 604 22.64 66.66 25.76
N TRP A 605 23.44 67.45 26.49
CA TRP A 605 23.48 68.91 26.36
C TRP A 605 24.91 69.44 26.17
N SER A 606 25.08 70.38 25.25
CA SER A 606 26.38 70.93 24.86
C SER A 606 26.34 72.46 24.75
N LYS A 607 27.43 73.14 25.14
CA LYS A 607 27.60 74.61 25.04
C LYS A 607 28.94 74.94 24.36
N HIS A 608 28.94 75.98 23.52
CA HIS A 608 30.07 76.33 22.62
C HIS A 608 31.45 76.49 23.29
N THR A 609 31.52 76.79 24.59
CA THR A 609 32.81 76.97 25.30
C THR A 609 33.46 75.65 25.76
N GLN A 610 32.87 74.49 25.45
CA GLN A 610 33.38 73.18 25.87
C GLN A 610 33.63 72.26 24.66
N SER A 611 34.72 71.47 24.72
CA SER A 611 34.99 70.36 23.79
C SER A 611 33.79 69.39 23.79
N PRO A 612 33.43 68.73 22.66
CA PRO A 612 32.42 67.68 22.62
C PRO A 612 32.73 66.45 23.52
N GLU A 613 33.90 66.41 24.15
CA GLU A 613 34.26 65.43 25.18
C GLU A 613 33.64 65.73 26.55
N ASN A 614 33.18 66.98 26.79
CA ASN A 614 32.53 67.42 28.04
C ASN A 614 31.02 67.64 27.84
N GLU A 615 30.29 66.59 27.45
CA GLU A 615 28.81 66.62 27.56
C GLU A 615 28.39 66.60 29.03
N THR A 616 27.43 67.45 29.39
CA THR A 616 26.87 67.47 30.75
C THR A 616 25.83 66.36 30.95
N LYS A 617 25.59 65.99 32.23
CA LYS A 617 24.94 64.74 32.66
C LYS A 617 23.61 64.42 31.95
N PRO A 618 23.27 63.12 31.77
CA PRO A 618 22.09 62.67 31.05
C PRO A 618 20.79 62.78 31.88
N GLU A 619 20.39 63.99 32.25
CA GLU A 619 19.31 64.27 33.19
C GLU A 619 18.22 65.17 32.56
N THR A 620 17.09 64.55 32.19
CA THR A 620 15.83 65.16 31.69
C THR A 620 15.86 65.84 30.31
N HIS A 621 14.67 66.09 29.75
CA HIS A 621 14.46 66.79 28.47
C HIS A 621 14.56 68.32 28.58
N SER A 622 15.03 68.83 29.72
CA SER A 622 15.13 70.26 30.03
C SER A 622 16.44 70.60 30.74
N TYR A 623 17.01 71.75 30.45
CA TYR A 623 18.26 72.23 31.05
C TYR A 623 18.05 73.61 31.69
N THR A 624 18.27 73.72 33.00
CA THR A 624 17.93 74.93 33.78
C THR A 624 19.17 75.69 34.23
N ILE A 625 19.33 76.91 33.72
CA ILE A 625 20.29 77.90 34.22
C ILE A 625 19.59 78.68 35.32
N SER A 626 20.04 78.55 36.58
CA SER A 626 19.28 79.05 37.74
C SER A 626 19.42 80.56 38.01
N SER A 627 20.51 81.17 37.58
CA SER A 627 20.79 82.61 37.71
C SER A 627 21.79 83.02 36.64
N VAL A 628 21.31 83.59 35.53
CA VAL A 628 22.13 83.93 34.36
C VAL A 628 23.21 84.97 34.70
N SER A 629 24.44 84.66 34.34
CA SER A 629 25.61 85.54 34.34
C SER A 629 26.04 85.93 32.91
N VAL A 630 26.98 86.84 32.74
CA VAL A 630 27.51 87.20 31.40
C VAL A 630 28.16 85.97 30.71
N SER A 631 28.83 85.11 31.49
CA SER A 631 29.39 83.83 31.05
C SER A 631 28.33 82.77 30.68
N ASP A 632 27.05 82.98 31.01
CA ASP A 632 25.97 82.08 30.60
C ASP A 632 25.50 82.33 29.17
N GLY A 633 25.86 83.45 28.55
CA GLY A 633 25.66 83.67 27.12
C GLY A 633 26.40 82.64 26.25
N GLY A 634 25.90 82.42 25.03
CA GLY A 634 26.53 81.50 24.06
C GLY A 634 25.53 80.62 23.30
N GLN A 635 26.06 79.77 22.40
CA GLN A 635 25.28 78.77 21.68
C GLN A 635 25.16 77.48 22.48
N TYR A 636 23.95 76.91 22.46
CA TYR A 636 23.58 75.64 23.05
C TYR A 636 23.05 74.68 21.98
N TRP A 637 23.30 73.39 22.18
CA TRP A 637 22.73 72.29 21.40
C TRP A 637 22.23 71.20 22.34
N CYS A 638 21.30 70.38 21.84
CA CYS A 638 20.95 69.11 22.46
C CYS A 638 20.97 67.96 21.45
N ARG A 639 21.11 66.74 21.95
CA ARG A 639 20.84 65.49 21.22
C ARG A 639 20.22 64.48 22.17
N ALA A 640 19.63 63.41 21.64
CA ALA A 640 19.18 62.28 22.44
C ALA A 640 19.93 60.99 22.08
N GLY A 641 19.89 60.00 22.96
CA GLY A 641 20.43 58.66 22.70
C GLY A 641 19.67 57.56 23.44
N ARG A 642 19.55 56.37 22.84
CA ARG A 642 18.90 55.18 23.40
C ARG A 642 19.69 53.90 23.11
N GLY A 643 19.36 52.81 23.82
CA GLY A 643 19.96 51.49 23.62
C GLY A 643 21.39 51.32 24.17
N THR A 644 21.96 50.14 23.94
CA THR A 644 23.33 49.75 24.33
C THR A 644 23.97 48.92 23.20
N PRO A 645 25.01 49.41 22.49
CA PRO A 645 25.63 50.73 22.61
C PRO A 645 24.64 51.88 22.31
N VAL A 646 24.95 53.09 22.78
CA VAL A 646 24.05 54.24 22.66
C VAL A 646 23.96 54.69 21.20
N TYR A 647 22.78 54.51 20.60
CA TYR A 647 22.42 55.10 19.31
C TYR A 647 21.93 56.53 19.54
N TYR A 648 22.67 57.51 19.01
CA TYR A 648 22.36 58.94 19.13
C TYR A 648 21.50 59.45 17.96
N THR A 649 20.68 60.46 18.22
CA THR A 649 20.00 61.30 17.21
C THR A 649 20.99 62.16 16.41
N HIS A 650 20.49 63.01 15.51
CA HIS A 650 21.24 64.21 15.12
C HIS A 650 21.25 65.23 16.28
N TYR A 651 22.17 66.20 16.24
CA TYR A 651 22.07 67.39 17.09
C TYR A 651 20.89 68.28 16.64
N SER A 652 20.32 69.01 17.58
CA SER A 652 19.41 70.12 17.30
C SER A 652 20.08 71.21 16.46
N ASP A 653 19.30 72.18 15.99
CA ASP A 653 19.88 73.46 15.59
C ASP A 653 20.40 74.24 16.82
N ALA A 654 21.30 75.19 16.59
CA ALA A 654 21.94 75.97 17.64
C ALA A 654 21.00 77.06 18.18
N LEU A 655 20.80 77.11 19.50
CA LEU A 655 20.04 78.18 20.15
C LEU A 655 20.96 79.15 20.89
N TRP A 656 20.72 80.45 20.73
CA TRP A 656 21.60 81.51 21.23
C TRP A 656 20.98 82.24 22.42
N ILE A 657 21.73 82.37 23.53
CA ILE A 657 21.32 83.12 24.73
C ILE A 657 22.21 84.36 24.87
N ASN A 658 21.59 85.54 24.97
CA ASN A 658 22.23 86.84 25.09
C ASN A 658 21.97 87.46 26.47
N VAL A 659 22.91 88.26 27.01
CA VAL A 659 22.86 88.81 28.39
C VAL A 659 23.26 90.29 28.41
N THR A 660 22.62 91.13 29.24
CA THR A 660 22.85 92.59 29.25
C THR A 660 22.82 93.25 30.66
N GLY A 661 23.52 94.38 30.81
CA GLY A 661 23.60 95.23 32.00
C GLY A 661 24.39 96.53 31.76
N THR A 662 24.33 97.54 32.64
CA THR A 662 24.90 98.88 32.41
C THR A 662 25.57 99.52 33.64
N THR A 663 26.79 100.06 33.46
CA THR A 663 27.53 100.93 34.42
C THR A 663 28.22 102.10 33.67
N ARG A 664 28.90 103.01 34.39
CA ARG A 664 29.26 104.37 33.90
C ARG A 664 30.78 104.57 33.72
N SER A 665 31.12 105.20 32.59
CA SER A 665 32.45 105.66 32.12
C SER A 665 33.06 106.81 32.95
N ASP A 666 34.36 107.15 32.90
CA ASP A 666 35.54 106.69 32.13
C ASP A 666 36.81 106.79 33.04
N SER A 667 37.87 105.96 32.88
CA SER A 667 39.12 106.12 33.70
C SER A 667 40.47 105.53 33.19
N LEU A 668 40.59 105.12 31.92
CA LEU A 668 41.85 104.58 31.35
C LEU A 668 42.31 105.39 30.13
N THR A 669 43.56 105.86 30.16
CA THR A 669 44.23 106.64 29.11
C THR A 669 45.34 105.84 28.44
N VAL A 670 45.55 106.03 27.13
CA VAL A 670 46.48 105.27 26.28
C VAL A 670 47.39 106.22 25.50
N SER A 671 48.69 105.94 25.41
CA SER A 671 49.65 106.74 24.64
C SER A 671 50.70 105.87 23.91
N PRO A 672 50.87 105.99 22.58
CA PRO A 672 50.06 106.81 21.66
C PRO A 672 48.61 106.29 21.58
N SER A 673 47.64 107.20 21.48
CA SER A 673 46.21 106.90 21.67
C SER A 673 45.56 106.24 20.45
N ARG A 674 45.98 105.00 20.17
CA ARG A 674 45.51 104.17 19.05
C ARG A 674 45.32 102.71 19.46
N ALA A 675 44.40 102.02 18.78
CA ALA A 675 44.06 100.62 19.08
C ALA A 675 45.07 99.58 18.52
N GLN A 676 45.93 99.96 17.56
CA GLN A 676 46.86 99.04 16.90
C GLN A 676 48.32 99.51 16.97
N HIS A 677 49.26 98.57 17.14
CA HIS A 677 50.69 98.86 17.26
C HIS A 677 51.53 97.79 16.56
N PHE A 678 52.74 98.15 16.13
CA PHE A 678 53.73 97.20 15.65
C PHE A 678 54.43 96.51 16.82
N SER A 679 54.85 95.27 16.60
CA SER A 679 55.88 94.67 17.46
C SER A 679 57.15 95.51 17.46
N ALA A 680 57.73 95.67 18.65
CA ALA A 680 58.80 96.59 19.03
C ALA A 680 58.45 98.10 19.09
N ASP A 681 57.20 98.52 18.86
CA ASP A 681 56.73 99.84 19.35
C ASP A 681 56.80 99.89 20.89
N SER A 682 56.78 101.09 21.46
CA SER A 682 56.54 101.32 22.90
C SER A 682 55.11 101.79 23.16
N LEU A 683 54.55 101.45 24.33
CA LEU A 683 53.19 101.79 24.74
C LEU A 683 53.15 102.24 26.21
N SER A 684 52.33 103.25 26.51
CA SER A 684 52.02 103.70 27.86
C SER A 684 50.51 103.61 28.11
N LEU A 685 50.12 103.06 29.26
CA LEU A 685 48.74 102.87 29.70
C LEU A 685 48.62 103.47 31.11
N SER A 686 47.75 104.44 31.33
CA SER A 686 47.65 105.16 32.61
C SER A 686 46.22 105.20 33.14
N CYS A 687 46.06 104.85 34.41
CA CYS A 687 44.80 105.09 35.13
C CYS A 687 44.82 106.51 35.71
N GLU A 688 43.81 107.31 35.37
CA GLU A 688 43.66 108.70 35.80
C GLU A 688 42.27 108.88 36.42
N GLY A 689 42.22 109.40 37.65
CA GLY A 689 40.98 109.48 38.43
C GLY A 689 41.02 110.66 39.40
N GLN A 690 39.94 111.44 39.42
CA GLN A 690 39.88 112.75 40.10
C GLN A 690 39.51 112.62 41.60
N SER A 691 40.13 111.67 42.30
CA SER A 691 39.89 111.36 43.72
C SER A 691 41.14 110.74 44.33
N ASP A 692 41.53 111.19 45.53
CA ASP A 692 42.85 110.92 46.17
C ASP A 692 43.06 109.49 46.72
N SER A 693 42.53 108.46 46.05
CA SER A 693 42.73 107.05 46.41
C SER A 693 43.92 106.44 45.66
N THR A 694 45.06 106.30 46.32
CA THR A 694 46.21 105.55 45.77
C THR A 694 45.90 104.05 45.77
N GLY A 695 45.52 103.50 44.61
CA GLY A 695 45.24 102.06 44.47
C GLY A 695 44.89 101.55 43.06
N TRP A 696 44.68 102.42 42.07
CA TRP A 696 44.32 102.02 40.70
C TRP A 696 45.45 101.26 39.99
N ARG A 697 45.11 100.14 39.32
CA ARG A 697 46.07 99.28 38.60
C ARG A 697 45.57 98.95 37.19
N VAL A 698 46.50 98.91 36.22
CA VAL A 698 46.22 98.44 34.86
C VAL A 698 46.19 96.90 34.84
N ARG A 699 45.04 96.33 34.52
CA ARG A 699 44.83 94.90 34.28
C ARG A 699 44.81 94.59 32.79
N ARG A 700 45.31 93.41 32.44
CA ARG A 700 45.22 92.86 31.08
C ARG A 700 44.54 91.49 31.10
N TYR A 701 43.54 91.34 30.23
CA TYR A 701 42.79 90.11 29.98
C TYR A 701 43.17 89.51 28.61
N THR A 702 43.21 88.19 28.53
CA THR A 702 43.64 87.45 27.34
C THR A 702 42.69 86.30 27.01
N HIS A 703 42.67 85.85 25.75
CA HIS A 703 41.77 84.79 25.25
C HIS A 703 42.03 83.40 25.87
N SER A 704 43.07 83.25 26.70
CA SER A 704 43.38 82.03 27.46
C SER A 704 43.06 82.17 28.96
N GLU A 705 42.13 83.05 29.31
CA GLU A 705 41.57 83.31 30.66
C GLU A 705 42.59 83.71 31.74
N LYS A 706 43.85 83.95 31.36
CA LYS A 706 44.88 84.47 32.26
C LYS A 706 44.78 85.99 32.34
N VAL A 707 44.32 86.48 33.49
CA VAL A 707 44.51 87.86 33.93
C VAL A 707 45.99 88.07 34.22
N SER A 708 46.53 89.19 33.75
CA SER A 708 47.92 89.60 34.00
C SER A 708 47.96 91.04 34.50
N ASP A 709 48.82 91.28 35.49
CA ASP A 709 49.08 92.59 36.07
C ASP A 709 50.31 93.19 35.37
N CYS A 710 50.37 94.50 35.18
CA CYS A 710 51.58 95.09 34.59
C CYS A 710 52.85 94.82 35.42
N SER A 711 52.72 94.70 36.74
CA SER A 711 53.82 94.33 37.65
C SER A 711 54.27 92.87 37.52
N SER A 712 53.47 91.97 36.92
CA SER A 712 53.85 90.57 36.71
C SER A 712 54.69 90.35 35.43
N GLY A 713 55.58 91.29 35.12
CA GLY A 713 56.56 91.20 34.01
C GLY A 713 56.06 91.64 32.63
N LEU A 714 54.94 92.38 32.53
CA LEU A 714 54.44 92.90 31.25
C LEU A 714 55.16 94.19 30.79
N GLY A 715 55.62 95.00 31.75
CA GLY A 715 56.30 96.28 31.52
C GLY A 715 56.87 96.86 32.82
N SER A 716 57.38 98.09 32.77
CA SER A 716 57.73 98.85 33.97
C SER A 716 56.54 99.65 34.49
N VAL A 717 56.33 99.67 35.81
CA VAL A 717 55.25 100.42 36.46
C VAL A 717 55.80 101.68 37.09
N THR A 718 55.16 102.82 36.80
CA THR A 718 55.52 104.14 37.33
C THR A 718 54.25 104.82 37.83
N GLY A 719 53.96 104.70 39.12
CA GLY A 719 52.66 105.14 39.67
C GLY A 719 51.50 104.29 39.16
N SER A 720 50.40 104.92 38.74
CA SER A 720 49.27 104.26 38.05
C SER A 720 49.53 103.99 36.56
N THR A 721 50.73 104.32 36.06
CA THR A 721 51.12 104.15 34.65
C THR A 721 51.91 102.86 34.43
N CYS A 722 51.49 102.07 33.45
CA CYS A 722 52.20 100.91 32.93
C CYS A 722 52.89 101.27 31.60
N ASN A 723 54.20 101.12 31.54
CA ASN A 723 55.02 101.43 30.37
C ASN A 723 55.64 100.14 29.81
N ILE A 724 55.34 99.82 28.56
CA ILE A 724 55.91 98.69 27.83
C ILE A 724 56.89 99.25 26.80
N SER A 725 58.18 99.00 27.02
CA SER A 725 59.27 99.57 26.19
C SER A 725 59.46 98.89 24.84
N SER A 726 58.95 97.66 24.67
CA SER A 726 58.97 96.93 23.40
C SER A 726 57.81 95.94 23.33
N LEU A 727 56.88 96.14 22.40
CA LEU A 727 55.68 95.32 22.27
C LEU A 727 55.93 93.99 21.56
N SER A 728 55.22 92.95 22.00
CA SER A 728 55.15 91.63 21.37
C SER A 728 53.70 91.32 20.96
N THR A 729 53.48 90.47 19.96
CA THR A 729 52.12 89.96 19.63
C THR A 729 51.47 89.26 20.84
N SER A 730 52.28 88.72 21.75
CA SER A 730 51.86 88.18 23.04
C SER A 730 51.30 89.23 24.02
N HIS A 731 51.32 90.53 23.69
CA HIS A 731 50.70 91.63 24.44
C HIS A 731 49.31 92.04 23.91
N THR A 732 48.85 91.51 22.78
CA THR A 732 47.48 91.71 22.26
C THR A 732 46.43 91.28 23.29
N GLY A 733 45.46 92.13 23.58
CA GLY A 733 44.43 91.81 24.57
C GLY A 733 43.56 93.00 24.98
N VAL A 734 42.73 92.76 25.99
CA VAL A 734 41.82 93.75 26.58
C VAL A 734 42.49 94.35 27.81
N TYR A 735 42.51 95.67 27.91
CA TYR A 735 43.12 96.42 29.02
C TYR A 735 42.06 97.24 29.74
N GLY A 736 42.14 97.30 31.07
CA GLY A 736 41.22 98.07 31.92
C GLY A 736 41.89 98.50 33.21
N CYS A 737 41.41 99.58 33.82
CA CYS A 737 41.81 99.98 35.17
C CYS A 737 40.89 99.32 36.20
N GLU A 738 41.46 98.75 37.24
CA GLU A 738 40.77 98.19 38.40
C GLU A 738 41.22 98.93 39.66
N SER A 739 40.30 99.23 40.56
CA SER A 739 40.56 99.80 41.89
C SER A 739 40.52 98.73 42.98
N GLU A 740 41.08 99.03 44.15
CA GLU A 740 40.99 98.12 45.31
C GLU A 740 39.59 98.06 45.94
N SER A 741 38.64 98.93 45.52
CA SER A 741 37.20 98.82 45.82
C SER A 741 36.44 97.90 44.84
N GLY A 742 37.10 97.38 43.80
CA GLY A 742 36.48 96.55 42.76
C GLY A 742 35.76 97.34 41.65
N GLU A 743 35.85 98.67 41.65
CA GLU A 743 35.40 99.49 40.54
C GLU A 743 36.34 99.31 39.33
N SER A 744 35.76 99.17 38.14
CA SER A 744 36.47 98.88 36.89
C SER A 744 36.15 99.94 35.83
N SER A 745 37.16 100.35 35.06
CA SER A 745 36.98 101.24 33.92
C SER A 745 36.22 100.58 32.77
N ASN A 746 35.79 101.41 31.81
CA ASN A 746 35.60 100.93 30.46
C ASN A 746 36.89 100.25 29.95
N PRO A 747 36.81 99.03 29.42
CA PRO A 747 37.97 98.36 28.83
C PRO A 747 38.27 98.87 27.43
N VAL A 748 39.54 98.78 27.02
CA VAL A 748 40.02 99.09 25.67
C VAL A 748 40.75 97.89 25.05
N ASN A 749 40.64 97.73 23.74
CA ASN A 749 41.30 96.65 23.02
C ASN A 749 42.60 97.16 22.37
N ILE A 750 43.72 96.50 22.66
CA ILE A 750 45.02 96.80 22.06
C ILE A 750 45.49 95.59 21.25
N THR A 751 45.75 95.80 19.96
CA THR A 751 46.23 94.77 19.03
C THR A 751 47.65 95.06 18.60
N VAL A 752 48.57 94.14 18.93
CA VAL A 752 49.97 94.17 18.51
C VAL A 752 50.18 93.17 17.37
N THR A 753 50.78 93.60 16.26
CA THR A 753 51.03 92.74 15.10
C THR A 753 52.50 92.71 14.67
N ASN A 754 52.92 91.56 14.14
CA ASN A 754 54.18 91.41 13.40
C ASN A 754 54.05 91.86 11.93
N GLY A 755 52.84 92.22 11.48
CA GLY A 755 52.57 92.68 10.12
C GLY A 755 53.29 93.98 9.75
N ALA A 756 53.33 94.25 8.44
CA ALA A 756 53.92 95.46 7.86
C ALA A 756 52.97 96.67 7.82
N VAL A 757 51.68 96.48 8.15
CA VAL A 757 50.62 97.49 8.09
C VAL A 757 49.79 97.46 9.38
N ILE A 758 49.40 98.63 9.90
CA ILE A 758 48.38 98.79 10.98
C ILE A 758 47.42 99.93 10.65
N LEU A 759 46.21 99.85 11.20
CA LEU A 759 45.22 100.92 11.16
C LEU A 759 45.31 101.79 12.42
N ASP A 760 45.82 103.00 12.24
CA ASP A 760 45.72 104.08 13.23
C ASP A 760 44.23 104.43 13.38
N SER A 761 43.66 104.04 14.52
CA SER A 761 42.24 104.12 14.85
C SER A 761 42.07 104.44 16.33
N PRO A 762 41.11 105.30 16.71
CA PRO A 762 40.96 105.73 18.09
C PRO A 762 40.59 104.55 18.99
N VAL A 763 41.13 104.57 20.20
CA VAL A 763 41.02 103.49 21.19
C VAL A 763 39.82 103.67 22.15
N HIS A 764 39.24 104.87 22.19
CA HIS A 764 37.99 105.19 22.88
C HIS A 764 36.84 105.41 21.88
N PRO A 765 35.55 105.24 22.29
CA PRO A 765 34.40 105.52 21.44
C PRO A 765 34.34 107.00 21.01
N VAL A 766 33.96 107.24 19.75
CA VAL A 766 33.78 108.58 19.19
C VAL A 766 32.38 109.11 19.53
N THR A 767 32.23 110.41 19.80
CA THR A 767 30.89 111.02 20.00
C THR A 767 30.16 111.16 18.67
N GLU A 768 28.85 110.92 18.68
CA GLU A 768 28.00 111.25 17.53
C GLU A 768 28.03 112.77 17.25
N GLY A 769 28.50 113.14 16.05
CA GLY A 769 28.75 114.51 15.61
C GLY A 769 30.23 114.84 15.35
N ASP A 770 31.16 114.20 16.07
CA ASP A 770 32.61 114.48 15.97
C ASP A 770 33.23 113.93 14.67
N PRO A 771 34.39 114.46 14.21
CA PRO A 771 35.13 113.90 13.08
C PRO A 771 36.00 112.70 13.48
N LEU A 772 36.01 111.65 12.65
CA LEU A 772 36.85 110.47 12.78
C LEU A 772 37.88 110.41 11.64
N THR A 773 39.16 110.45 12.00
CA THR A 773 40.29 110.27 11.08
C THR A 773 40.92 108.90 11.28
N LEU A 774 41.25 108.23 10.17
CA LEU A 774 41.87 106.91 10.09
C LEU A 774 43.09 106.95 9.18
N ARG A 775 44.21 106.35 9.61
CA ARG A 775 45.48 106.36 8.86
C ARG A 775 46.04 104.95 8.72
N CYS A 776 46.53 104.62 7.54
CA CYS A 776 47.21 103.36 7.28
C CYS A 776 48.71 103.56 7.50
N LEU A 777 49.26 102.99 8.57
CA LEU A 777 50.67 103.15 8.92
C LEU A 777 51.48 101.92 8.49
N TYR A 778 52.72 102.17 8.06
CA TYR A 778 53.61 101.16 7.50
C TYR A 778 54.88 101.01 8.34
N ARG A 779 55.29 99.75 8.57
CA ARG A 779 56.58 99.41 9.20
C ARG A 779 57.73 99.77 8.25
N ASP A 780 58.82 100.29 8.79
CA ASP A 780 59.97 100.67 7.99
C ASP A 780 60.71 99.44 7.38
N PRO A 781 61.23 99.54 6.14
CA PRO A 781 61.17 100.69 5.24
C PRO A 781 59.78 100.88 4.61
N LYS A 782 59.24 102.10 4.77
CA LYS A 782 57.94 102.53 4.23
C LYS A 782 57.90 102.42 2.70
N PRO A 783 56.73 102.11 2.10
CA PRO A 783 56.57 102.11 0.66
C PRO A 783 56.68 103.54 0.09
N SER A 784 57.12 103.64 -1.16
CA SER A 784 57.24 104.92 -1.90
C SER A 784 55.89 105.47 -2.38
N ASN A 785 54.87 104.62 -2.45
CA ASN A 785 53.46 104.98 -2.59
C ASN A 785 52.76 104.70 -1.26
N LEU A 786 51.88 105.59 -0.81
CA LEU A 786 51.12 105.42 0.46
C LEU A 786 49.68 104.95 0.24
N THR A 787 49.26 104.74 -1.01
CA THR A 787 47.87 104.45 -1.41
C THR A 787 47.29 103.27 -0.64
N ALA A 788 46.27 103.54 0.19
CA ALA A 788 45.58 102.56 1.01
C ALA A 788 44.11 102.46 0.63
N GLU A 789 43.60 101.23 0.60
CA GLU A 789 42.19 100.89 0.52
C GLU A 789 41.63 100.76 1.95
N PHE A 790 40.59 101.50 2.29
CA PHE A 790 39.92 101.44 3.60
C PHE A 790 38.62 100.65 3.49
N TYR A 791 38.45 99.67 4.37
CA TYR A 791 37.31 98.76 4.41
C TYR A 791 36.55 98.85 5.73
N LYS A 792 35.22 98.71 5.68
CA LYS A 792 34.33 98.58 6.84
C LYS A 792 33.44 97.35 6.68
N ASN A 793 33.35 96.51 7.71
CA ASN A 793 32.53 95.29 7.73
C ASN A 793 32.78 94.39 6.50
N GLY A 794 34.02 94.34 6.01
CA GLY A 794 34.43 93.60 4.80
C GLY A 794 34.16 94.30 3.45
N SER A 795 33.40 95.40 3.42
CA SER A 795 33.15 96.19 2.21
C SER A 795 34.16 97.33 2.05
N LEU A 796 34.63 97.58 0.83
CA LEU A 796 35.49 98.73 0.52
C LEU A 796 34.70 100.04 0.69
N LEU A 797 35.21 100.97 1.49
CA LEU A 797 34.66 102.32 1.60
C LEU A 797 35.30 103.28 0.61
N GLN A 798 36.64 103.36 0.60
CA GLN A 798 37.37 104.37 -0.17
C GLN A 798 38.84 103.98 -0.35
N THR A 799 39.43 104.32 -1.50
CA THR A 799 40.87 104.22 -1.76
C THR A 799 41.49 105.61 -1.71
N GLN A 800 42.53 105.80 -0.90
CA GLN A 800 43.14 107.10 -0.59
C GLN A 800 44.63 107.08 -0.85
N THR A 801 45.10 107.91 -1.79
CA THR A 801 46.51 107.97 -2.23
C THR A 801 47.48 108.47 -1.14
N THR A 802 46.97 109.22 -0.17
CA THR A 802 47.70 109.71 1.01
C THR A 802 47.85 108.67 2.13
N GLY A 803 47.11 107.55 2.07
CA GLY A 803 47.02 106.61 3.18
C GLY A 803 46.13 107.08 4.34
N GLU A 804 45.29 108.11 4.15
CA GLU A 804 44.47 108.73 5.19
C GLU A 804 43.02 108.98 4.73
N MET A 805 42.04 108.64 5.58
CA MET A 805 40.61 108.82 5.38
C MET A 805 40.00 109.57 6.58
N THR A 806 39.02 110.46 6.35
CA THR A 806 38.32 111.18 7.43
C THR A 806 36.82 111.26 7.18
N ILE A 807 36.03 110.72 8.12
CA ILE A 807 34.57 110.87 8.22
C ILE A 807 34.31 112.15 9.02
N ARG A 808 33.71 113.17 8.39
CA ARG A 808 33.67 114.54 8.96
C ARG A 808 32.66 114.74 10.09
N THR A 809 31.61 113.94 10.13
CA THR A 809 30.52 113.98 11.12
C THR A 809 30.05 112.56 11.36
N VAL A 810 30.53 111.92 12.43
CA VAL A 810 30.25 110.52 12.75
C VAL A 810 28.81 110.36 13.25
N SER A 811 28.09 109.41 12.67
CA SER A 811 26.75 108.98 13.12
C SER A 811 26.82 107.62 13.81
N LYS A 812 25.76 107.20 14.52
CA LYS A 812 25.68 105.83 15.04
C LYS A 812 25.70 104.75 13.95
N SER A 813 25.45 105.10 12.68
CA SER A 813 25.63 104.18 11.54
C SER A 813 27.09 104.01 11.11
N ASP A 814 27.99 104.90 11.54
CA ASP A 814 29.43 104.82 11.27
C ASP A 814 30.16 103.82 12.19
N GLU A 815 29.51 103.32 13.24
CA GLU A 815 29.99 102.18 14.05
C GLU A 815 30.26 100.93 13.19
N GLY A 816 31.33 100.18 13.50
CA GLY A 816 31.67 98.93 12.80
C GLY A 816 33.14 98.54 12.84
N LEU A 817 33.48 97.53 12.04
CA LEU A 817 34.80 96.89 12.00
C LEU A 817 35.62 97.38 10.79
N TYR A 818 36.66 98.16 11.04
CA TYR A 818 37.50 98.81 10.03
C TYR A 818 38.86 98.13 9.86
N HIS A 819 39.41 98.13 8.63
CA HIS A 819 40.82 97.83 8.35
C HIS A 819 41.29 98.60 7.11
N CYS A 820 42.61 98.71 6.92
CA CYS A 820 43.20 99.26 5.70
C CYS A 820 44.11 98.25 5.01
N LYS A 821 44.29 98.39 3.70
CA LYS A 821 45.06 97.48 2.85
C LYS A 821 45.92 98.25 1.85
N HIS A 822 47.18 97.88 1.73
CA HIS A 822 48.10 98.39 0.73
C HIS A 822 48.49 97.26 -0.22
N PRO A 823 48.32 97.41 -1.55
CA PRO A 823 48.44 96.29 -2.51
C PRO A 823 49.71 95.43 -2.37
N GLU A 824 50.86 96.05 -2.09
CA GLU A 824 52.16 95.36 -1.98
C GLU A 824 52.60 95.02 -0.54
N LYS A 825 51.93 95.56 0.48
CA LYS A 825 52.37 95.45 1.90
C LYS A 825 51.41 94.63 2.75
N GLY A 826 50.23 94.29 2.23
CA GLY A 826 49.20 93.51 2.90
C GLY A 826 48.15 94.39 3.58
N GLU A 827 47.40 93.77 4.49
CA GLU A 827 46.28 94.37 5.23
C GLU A 827 46.60 94.53 6.71
N SER A 828 46.03 95.55 7.34
CA SER A 828 46.05 95.72 8.79
C SER A 828 45.17 94.68 9.47
N PRO A 829 45.42 94.38 10.76
CA PRO A 829 44.38 93.81 11.62
C PRO A 829 43.08 94.64 11.57
N GLN A 830 41.97 94.00 11.92
CA GLN A 830 40.66 94.65 12.01
C GLN A 830 40.48 95.34 13.37
N SER A 831 39.88 96.53 13.37
CA SER A 831 39.66 97.41 14.53
C SER A 831 38.17 97.74 14.66
N TRP A 832 37.56 97.56 15.83
CA TRP A 832 36.16 97.94 16.04
C TRP A 832 36.06 99.38 16.55
N ILE A 833 35.36 100.24 15.80
CA ILE A 833 35.13 101.64 16.14
C ILE A 833 33.70 101.78 16.63
N SER A 834 33.55 102.29 17.86
CA SER A 834 32.24 102.49 18.52
C SER A 834 31.84 103.96 18.54
N VAL A 835 30.54 104.23 18.50
CA VAL A 835 29.95 105.58 18.51
C VAL A 835 28.99 105.74 19.70
N ARG A 836 29.17 106.81 20.49
CA ARG A 836 28.34 107.16 21.64
C ARG A 836 27.33 108.25 21.24
N GLY A 837 26.04 107.91 21.27
CA GLY A 837 24.93 108.80 20.89
C GLY A 837 24.43 109.70 22.02
N SER A 838 23.69 110.76 21.65
CA SER A 838 23.15 111.77 22.57
C SER A 838 21.77 111.39 23.12
N ASP A 839 21.64 111.32 24.45
CA ASP A 839 20.44 110.81 25.13
C ASP A 839 19.37 111.90 25.34
N SER A 840 18.13 111.67 24.88
CA SER A 840 17.00 112.61 25.04
C SER A 840 15.67 111.86 25.17
N LYS A 841 14.96 112.05 26.30
CA LYS A 841 13.86 111.17 26.74
C LYS A 841 12.68 111.95 27.36
N THR A 842 11.70 112.36 26.54
CA THR A 842 10.50 113.07 27.07
C THR A 842 9.16 112.84 26.36
N VAL A 843 9.08 112.09 25.26
CA VAL A 843 7.87 112.04 24.40
C VAL A 843 6.98 110.80 24.60
N ILE A 844 7.56 109.66 25.02
CA ILE A 844 6.90 108.33 24.89
C ILE A 844 5.72 108.12 25.86
N LEU A 845 5.71 108.78 27.04
CA LEU A 845 4.71 108.54 28.08
C LEU A 845 3.27 108.92 27.70
N ALA A 846 3.08 109.91 26.82
CA ALA A 846 1.75 110.43 26.49
C ALA A 846 0.87 109.48 25.66
N VAL A 847 1.48 108.61 24.83
CA VAL A 847 0.77 107.81 23.83
C VAL A 847 0.05 106.60 24.45
N SER A 848 0.62 106.01 25.49
CA SER A 848 0.11 104.80 26.16
C SER A 848 -1.26 104.98 26.83
N VAL A 849 -1.50 106.16 27.41
CA VAL A 849 -2.73 106.49 28.16
C VAL A 849 -3.94 106.58 27.21
N VAL A 850 -3.75 107.17 26.03
CA VAL A 850 -4.83 107.35 25.04
C VAL A 850 -5.30 106.02 24.47
N LEU A 851 -4.36 105.12 24.10
CA LEU A 851 -4.67 103.78 23.62
C LEU A 851 -5.46 102.94 24.64
N SER A 852 -5.13 103.09 25.93
CA SER A 852 -5.79 102.37 27.02
C SER A 852 -7.27 102.75 27.16
N LEU A 853 -7.61 104.04 27.03
CA LEU A 853 -8.99 104.53 27.15
C LEU A 853 -9.88 104.09 25.96
N VAL A 854 -9.33 104.05 24.75
CA VAL A 854 -10.05 103.60 23.55
C VAL A 854 -10.47 102.13 23.67
N LEU A 855 -9.58 101.28 24.21
CA LEU A 855 -9.82 99.83 24.32
C LEU A 855 -10.97 99.48 25.29
N ILE A 856 -11.09 100.25 26.38
CA ILE A 856 -12.20 100.11 27.36
C ILE A 856 -13.56 100.43 26.72
N LEU A 857 -13.62 101.45 25.84
CA LEU A 857 -14.86 101.89 25.20
C LEU A 857 -15.49 100.79 24.32
N PHE A 858 -14.66 100.04 23.58
CA PHE A 858 -15.13 98.92 22.74
C PHE A 858 -15.73 97.77 23.55
N ILE A 859 -15.18 97.46 24.72
CA ILE A 859 -15.69 96.40 25.60
C ILE A 859 -17.10 96.74 26.11
N ILE A 860 -17.34 97.99 26.50
CA ILE A 860 -18.66 98.47 26.96
C ILE A 860 -19.71 98.36 25.85
N LEU A 861 -19.35 98.74 24.61
CA LEU A 861 -20.24 98.62 23.45
C LEU A 861 -20.61 97.17 23.12
N GLY A 862 -19.66 96.24 23.22
CA GLY A 862 -19.90 94.81 23.04
C GLY A 862 -20.88 94.23 24.06
N LEU A 863 -20.71 94.57 25.34
CA LEU A 863 -21.62 94.15 26.41
C LEU A 863 -23.03 94.68 26.22
N PHE A 864 -23.19 95.93 25.75
CA PHE A 864 -24.50 96.52 25.47
C PHE A 864 -25.22 95.82 24.29
N TRP A 865 -24.47 95.40 23.28
CA TRP A 865 -24.99 94.57 22.17
C TRP A 865 -25.46 93.19 22.66
N CYS A 866 -24.69 92.52 23.52
CA CYS A 866 -25.10 91.25 24.13
C CYS A 866 -26.38 91.40 24.97
N TYR A 867 -26.53 92.51 25.71
CA TYR A 867 -27.70 92.76 26.57
C TYR A 867 -29.00 92.94 25.77
N LYS A 868 -28.94 93.54 24.58
CA LYS A 868 -30.12 93.70 23.70
C LYS A 868 -30.61 92.39 23.06
N LYS A 869 -29.79 91.35 22.98
CA LYS A 869 -30.13 90.09 22.26
C LYS A 869 -30.90 89.06 23.10
N LYS A 870 -31.29 89.39 24.36
CA LYS A 870 -31.81 88.41 25.33
C LYS A 870 -33.16 88.77 25.98
N LYS A 871 -34.04 89.47 25.27
CA LYS A 871 -35.45 89.68 25.65
C LYS A 871 -36.39 89.31 24.49
N GLY A 872 -37.17 88.24 24.70
CA GLY A 872 -38.12 87.66 23.74
C GLY A 872 -38.48 86.23 24.17
N ASP A 873 -39.40 86.13 25.13
CA ASP A 873 -40.21 84.99 25.63
C ASP A 873 -39.49 83.66 26.03
N GLN A 874 -39.72 82.95 27.16
CA GLN A 874 -40.86 82.69 28.09
C GLN A 874 -41.99 81.82 27.49
N GLN A 875 -42.72 80.92 28.19
CA GLN A 875 -42.89 80.45 29.60
C GLN A 875 -43.54 79.01 29.53
N ASN A 876 -43.65 78.06 30.48
CA ASN A 876 -43.36 77.79 31.92
C ASN A 876 -42.66 76.38 32.05
N THR A 877 -42.44 75.61 33.14
CA THR A 877 -42.97 75.41 34.53
C THR A 877 -44.35 74.68 34.61
N ASN A 878 -44.75 73.87 35.62
CA ASN A 878 -44.28 73.69 37.03
C ASN A 878 -44.71 72.33 37.71
N GLN A 879 -44.23 72.08 38.96
CA GLN A 879 -44.75 71.22 40.08
C GLN A 879 -44.24 69.77 40.38
N THR A 880 -44.44 69.38 41.66
CA THR A 880 -43.81 68.33 42.53
C THR A 880 -44.90 67.40 43.19
N PRO A 881 -44.76 66.57 44.28
CA PRO A 881 -43.67 66.36 45.29
C PRO A 881 -43.38 64.90 45.84
N ASP A 882 -42.31 64.79 46.66
CA ASP A 882 -42.11 64.07 47.95
C ASP A 882 -42.05 62.53 48.25
N GLN A 883 -41.00 62.20 49.04
CA GLN A 883 -40.94 61.44 50.33
C GLN A 883 -40.55 59.94 50.50
N SER A 884 -39.33 59.75 51.04
CA SER A 884 -38.92 58.80 52.12
C SER A 884 -38.83 57.28 51.80
N GLN A 885 -38.16 56.40 52.57
CA GLN A 885 -37.58 56.46 53.94
C GLN A 885 -36.40 55.43 54.10
N SER A 886 -35.72 55.37 55.25
CA SER A 886 -34.62 54.41 55.59
C SER A 886 -34.69 54.02 57.09
N PRO A 887 -34.22 52.83 57.55
CA PRO A 887 -32.84 52.75 58.13
C PRO A 887 -32.15 51.35 58.08
N GLY A 888 -30.87 51.27 58.50
CA GLY A 888 -30.22 50.01 58.93
C GLY A 888 -28.69 49.92 58.81
N SER A 889 -27.97 49.88 59.94
CA SER A 889 -26.50 49.64 60.05
C SER A 889 -26.21 48.17 60.49
N THR A 890 -24.99 47.59 60.40
CA THR A 890 -23.74 47.97 61.11
C THR A 890 -22.51 47.16 60.61
N GLN A 891 -21.32 47.79 60.69
CA GLN A 891 -19.87 47.37 60.68
C GLN A 891 -19.48 45.85 60.75
N LEU A 892 -18.27 45.38 60.38
CA LEU A 892 -16.88 45.92 60.36
C LEU A 892 -16.14 45.62 59.02
N GLN A 893 -15.26 46.49 58.48
CA GLN A 893 -13.77 46.53 58.65
C GLN A 893 -13.03 45.21 58.27
N THR A 894 -11.99 45.14 57.43
CA THR A 894 -11.17 46.10 56.60
C THR A 894 -10.30 45.25 55.61
N ASP A 895 -9.46 45.70 54.64
CA ASP A 895 -8.96 47.01 54.15
C ASP A 895 -8.42 46.89 52.69
N SER A 896 -7.98 48.02 52.09
CA SER A 896 -7.11 48.20 50.90
C SER A 896 -7.60 47.76 49.49
N GLY A 897 -7.55 48.71 48.53
CA GLY A 897 -7.83 48.52 47.09
C GLY A 897 -6.58 48.76 46.21
N PRO A 898 -6.66 49.34 44.97
CA PRO A 898 -7.80 50.02 44.35
C PRO A 898 -8.20 49.54 42.92
N GLU A 899 -9.30 50.16 42.44
CA GLU A 899 -9.90 50.18 41.10
C GLU A 899 -9.07 50.96 40.02
N PRO A 900 -9.54 51.15 38.75
CA PRO A 900 -10.82 50.76 38.12
C PRO A 900 -10.73 50.01 36.77
N GLY A 901 -11.88 49.53 36.27
CA GLY A 901 -12.07 49.05 34.90
C GLY A 901 -13.55 48.89 34.52
N ASP A 902 -14.13 49.92 33.91
CA ASP A 902 -15.56 50.01 33.54
C ASP A 902 -15.84 49.47 32.11
N VAL A 903 -17.14 49.27 31.79
CA VAL A 903 -17.85 49.08 30.50
C VAL A 903 -18.85 47.92 30.54
N THR A 904 -20.14 48.24 30.39
CA THR A 904 -21.25 47.29 30.27
C THR A 904 -21.74 47.07 28.84
N TYR A 905 -22.48 45.97 28.65
CA TYR A 905 -22.95 45.41 27.37
C TYR A 905 -23.94 46.25 26.55
N ALA A 906 -23.98 45.95 25.24
CA ALA A 906 -25.16 46.06 24.40
C ALA A 906 -25.35 44.75 23.59
N GLN A 907 -26.59 44.33 23.34
CA GLN A 907 -26.94 43.06 22.67
C GLN A 907 -28.03 43.29 21.61
N ILE A 908 -27.87 42.71 20.41
CA ILE A 908 -28.86 42.76 19.32
C ILE A 908 -28.93 41.39 18.62
N ASP A 909 -30.13 40.83 18.51
CA ASP A 909 -30.43 39.59 17.76
C ASP A 909 -30.74 39.83 16.28
N LEU A 910 -30.37 38.88 15.41
CA LEU A 910 -30.96 38.72 14.07
C LEU A 910 -31.13 37.25 13.65
N LYS A 911 -32.12 37.00 12.79
CA LYS A 911 -32.78 35.68 12.60
C LYS A 911 -32.20 34.81 11.47
N GLU A 912 -32.48 33.50 11.56
CA GLU A 912 -32.24 32.49 10.51
C GLU A 912 -32.84 32.85 9.14
N LYS A 913 -32.24 32.29 8.07
CA LYS A 913 -32.95 31.95 6.81
C LYS A 913 -32.58 30.54 6.32
N LYS A 914 -33.58 29.81 5.83
CA LYS A 914 -33.47 28.38 5.44
C LYS A 914 -32.99 28.18 3.99
N LYS A 915 -32.35 27.03 3.74
CA LYS A 915 -31.96 26.53 2.42
C LYS A 915 -33.18 26.06 1.59
N PRO A 916 -33.16 26.17 0.25
CA PRO A 916 -33.79 25.22 -0.65
C PRO A 916 -32.83 24.11 -1.11
N LYS A 917 -33.37 23.04 -1.73
CA LYS A 917 -32.63 21.82 -2.13
C LYS A 917 -32.03 21.95 -3.55
N LYS A 918 -30.96 21.19 -3.84
CA LYS A 918 -30.57 20.83 -5.23
C LYS A 918 -31.06 19.41 -5.55
N THR A 919 -31.44 19.19 -6.80
CA THR A 919 -31.84 17.88 -7.36
C THR A 919 -30.94 17.52 -8.56
N GLN A 920 -30.85 16.25 -8.91
CA GLN A 920 -29.92 15.68 -9.90
C GLN A 920 -30.28 16.01 -11.36
N ASN A 921 -29.25 16.11 -12.22
CA ASN A 921 -29.15 15.61 -13.62
C ASN A 921 -27.92 16.26 -14.31
N LYS A 922 -27.33 15.74 -15.41
CA LYS A 922 -27.12 14.37 -15.93
C LYS A 922 -26.05 14.46 -17.04
N LEU A 923 -25.18 13.46 -17.21
CA LEU A 923 -24.11 13.49 -18.22
C LEU A 923 -24.63 13.30 -19.66
N ARG A 924 -24.20 14.17 -20.61
CA ARG A 924 -23.44 13.79 -21.83
C ARG A 924 -23.27 14.93 -22.86
N GLY A 925 -22.08 15.00 -23.46
CA GLY A 925 -21.90 15.18 -24.92
C GLY A 925 -21.84 16.59 -25.49
N GLY A 926 -20.68 16.96 -26.04
CA GLY A 926 -20.43 18.14 -26.87
C GLY A 926 -18.95 18.14 -27.31
N LYS A 927 -18.65 18.58 -28.54
CA LYS A 927 -17.30 18.52 -29.14
C LYS A 927 -16.87 19.89 -29.70
N SER A 928 -15.57 19.97 -30.02
CA SER A 928 -14.90 20.86 -30.99
C SER A 928 -14.80 22.36 -30.72
N ARG A 929 -13.78 23.08 -31.25
CA ARG A 929 -12.41 22.70 -31.70
C ARG A 929 -11.70 23.99 -32.18
N GLU A 930 -10.39 24.14 -31.93
CA GLU A 930 -9.54 25.27 -32.39
C GLU A 930 -10.03 26.66 -31.89
N GLU A 931 -9.29 27.77 -31.95
CA GLU A 931 -8.03 28.12 -32.63
C GLU A 931 -7.28 29.19 -31.81
N ALA A 932 -5.93 29.18 -31.76
CA ALA A 932 -5.08 30.31 -31.34
C ALA A 932 -3.59 29.98 -31.53
N ASP A 933 -2.87 30.73 -32.37
CA ASP A 933 -1.45 30.48 -32.68
C ASP A 933 -0.63 31.79 -32.72
N THR A 934 0.38 31.90 -31.85
CA THR A 934 1.59 32.77 -31.92
C THR A 934 1.47 34.33 -31.99
N VAL A 935 2.47 35.19 -31.67
CA VAL A 935 3.71 35.23 -30.81
C VAL A 935 4.06 36.75 -30.64
N TYR A 936 5.03 37.08 -29.76
CA TYR A 936 5.72 38.38 -29.50
C TYR A 936 5.04 39.29 -28.46
N SER A 937 5.72 40.08 -27.61
CA SER A 937 7.06 40.21 -26.97
C SER A 937 6.96 41.55 -26.16
N GLU A 938 7.88 42.05 -25.33
CA GLU A 938 9.28 41.69 -25.04
C GLU A 938 9.73 42.13 -23.61
N LEU A 939 11.02 41.91 -23.35
CA LEU A 939 11.87 42.19 -22.16
C LEU A 939 11.52 43.42 -21.30
N LYS A 940 11.53 43.30 -19.95
CA LYS A 940 12.65 43.18 -18.97
C LYS A 940 13.49 44.46 -18.76
N ASN A 941 13.67 44.80 -17.48
CA ASN A 941 14.92 44.46 -16.77
C ASN A 941 14.57 43.84 -15.41
#